data_AF-A0A815RP13-F1
#
_entry.id   AF-A0A815RP13-F1
#
_cell.length_a   1.000
_cell.length_b   1.000
_cell.length_c   1.000
_cell.angle_alpha   90.00
_cell.angle_beta   90.00
_cell.angle_gamma   90.00
#
_symmetry.space_group_name_H-M   'P 1'
#
loop_
_entity.id
_entity.type
_entity.pdbx_description
1 polymer ?
#
loop_
_entity_poly.entity_id
_entity_poly.type
_entity_poly.pdbx_seq_one_letter_code
_entity_poly.pdbx_strand_id
1 'polypeptide(L)'
;MTDETSELLSQTADITTRRRRHKKKKTTKSNLPPSEDAAPNQSAVQWLASSFTYKSPDIIDISSDNADKKSSLPPSLIRSCFCKHLCCKLLLFFCAMYLIMYLKPDYSLQIRNSFENILKKFNLTSEEFQLRPGQRLSRYRQPSMPIVIIPGIISTGLELWRGTECAKGKFRHRFWTSMQMVNNIGRDHQCWLKHISLNLSTWNDPESICLRPVLGWAAADYVFPGYWLWSKVIENLADIGYDPTNLVTLGYDWRLTPQALEERDGYFTQLKFYTEFLRKKHGEKVALLTHSMGANYVLYFLRWVTENAGEQWIDENVATFLNVGGPILGTPKAFSAVLSGEMKDTAVLGDLGRNILGKVIGKLVVFPRFFRALGSVPSMFPRGGSDVWSECYGADKDQMKEMLTFPKDVYKGFAKKLKELRKKCEEEEDYTNGFDSILEEIYAKPDLVEELMTKNHTVEQFYDVLRALAPRYMGLVDKFYDIDGTERKKKDNSTKDKWKTDPRYWTDPLSTPLPNVTNLKIYCMYGYVKEPMTECGYSYSFYPHTDHCSSALILFNTSHTVAPHIKSGVYLGPGDATVPLVSLGHMCAGPWKQAGGFHNPGGVKTIIREYIHKTTTFDILTTRLEDALRGGEYAVTHVEILGNRDFLTDLLMVVSKPIVGTNQTRLVVSETDVNQDQIYSNIRQISDRIMKRQKK
;
A
#
# COMPACT_ATOMS: atom_id res chain seq x y z
N MET A 1 7.42 14.41 -54.91
CA MET A 1 6.93 13.03 -55.09
C MET A 1 6.16 12.68 -53.82
N THR A 2 4.88 13.00 -53.67
CA THR A 2 3.84 13.28 -54.69
C THR A 2 3.65 12.11 -55.67
N ASP A 3 2.46 11.56 -55.88
CA ASP A 3 1.17 11.90 -55.25
C ASP A 3 0.17 10.74 -55.35
N GLU A 4 -1.10 11.05 -55.08
CA GLU A 4 -2.32 10.35 -55.50
C GLU A 4 -2.97 9.35 -54.52
N THR A 5 -4.30 9.28 -54.65
CA THR A 5 -5.24 8.83 -53.62
C THR A 5 -6.55 8.34 -54.26
N SER A 6 -7.42 7.72 -53.45
CA SER A 6 -8.88 7.67 -53.67
C SER A 6 -9.41 7.00 -54.94
N GLU A 7 -9.89 5.76 -54.82
CA GLU A 7 -11.22 5.42 -55.36
C GLU A 7 -11.82 4.15 -54.70
N LEU A 8 -12.95 4.29 -54.00
CA LEU A 8 -14.04 3.28 -53.86
C LEU A 8 -15.21 3.72 -52.94
N LEU A 9 -15.75 4.93 -53.13
CA LEU A 9 -17.05 5.33 -52.56
C LEU A 9 -17.81 6.30 -53.49
N SER A 10 -18.68 5.77 -54.36
CA SER A 10 -20.06 6.25 -54.58
C SER A 10 -20.67 5.73 -55.90
N GLN A 11 -21.86 5.12 -55.81
CA GLN A 11 -22.91 4.93 -56.82
C GLN A 11 -23.92 3.91 -56.23
N THR A 12 -25.25 4.06 -56.29
CA THR A 12 -26.14 5.12 -56.82
C THR A 12 -27.30 5.36 -55.83
N ALA A 13 -28.05 6.45 -56.00
CA ALA A 13 -29.21 6.77 -55.16
C ALA A 13 -30.52 6.99 -55.95
N ASP A 14 -31.63 6.84 -55.20
CA ASP A 14 -32.90 7.58 -55.31
C ASP A 14 -34.05 7.04 -56.22
N ILE A 15 -35.20 7.71 -56.06
CA ILE A 15 -36.53 7.64 -56.70
C ILE A 15 -37.58 6.76 -55.99
N THR A 16 -38.22 7.41 -55.03
CA THR A 16 -39.43 7.04 -54.26
C THR A 16 -40.69 6.65 -55.07
N THR A 17 -41.64 5.93 -54.44
CA THR A 17 -43.06 6.40 -54.40
C THR A 17 -43.94 5.82 -53.27
N ARG A 18 -44.72 6.70 -52.61
CA ARG A 18 -46.11 6.59 -52.06
C ARG A 18 -46.69 5.20 -51.66
N ARG A 19 -47.44 5.03 -50.55
CA ARG A 19 -48.56 5.89 -50.06
C ARG A 19 -49.09 5.50 -48.65
N ARG A 20 -49.32 6.49 -47.75
CA ARG A 20 -50.45 6.71 -46.78
C ARG A 20 -51.13 5.51 -46.06
N ARG A 21 -51.49 5.55 -44.76
CA ARG A 21 -52.33 6.55 -44.01
C ARG A 21 -52.16 6.36 -42.47
N HIS A 22 -51.95 7.40 -41.64
CA HIS A 22 -52.93 8.08 -40.72
C HIS A 22 -53.49 7.26 -39.54
N LYS A 23 -53.73 7.77 -38.31
CA LYS A 23 -53.71 9.08 -37.58
C LYS A 23 -53.26 8.77 -36.11
N LYS A 24 -53.13 9.60 -35.05
CA LYS A 24 -53.34 11.01 -34.57
C LYS A 24 -52.43 11.08 -33.30
N LYS A 25 -51.61 12.06 -32.88
CA LYS A 25 -51.28 13.49 -33.10
C LYS A 25 -52.18 14.57 -32.45
N LYS A 26 -51.81 15.02 -31.22
CA LYS A 26 -51.73 16.42 -30.69
C LYS A 26 -51.14 16.39 -29.25
N THR A 27 -50.19 17.18 -28.71
CA THR A 27 -49.45 18.46 -29.00
C THR A 27 -50.06 19.79 -28.49
N THR A 28 -49.42 20.42 -27.48
CA THR A 28 -49.28 21.88 -27.14
C THR A 28 -48.71 22.03 -25.71
N LYS A 29 -48.05 23.10 -25.24
CA LYS A 29 -47.15 24.13 -25.81
C LYS A 29 -46.46 24.90 -24.64
N SER A 30 -45.39 25.63 -24.91
CA SER A 30 -44.54 26.46 -24.02
C SER A 30 -45.22 27.53 -23.12
N ASN A 31 -44.58 27.91 -21.99
CA ASN A 31 -44.11 29.30 -21.67
C ASN A 31 -43.52 29.46 -20.23
N LEU A 32 -42.89 30.62 -19.95
CA LEU A 32 -42.24 31.15 -18.72
C LEU A 32 -42.46 32.69 -18.69
N PRO A 33 -42.10 33.45 -17.63
CA PRO A 33 -42.27 33.32 -16.16
C PRO A 33 -43.29 34.39 -15.65
N PRO A 34 -43.32 34.91 -14.38
CA PRO A 34 -42.30 35.77 -13.73
C PRO A 34 -42.15 35.54 -12.20
N SER A 35 -41.68 36.55 -11.45
CA SER A 35 -41.34 36.55 -10.01
C SER A 35 -42.16 37.55 -9.17
N GLU A 36 -42.38 37.27 -7.87
CA GLU A 36 -42.17 38.16 -6.69
C GLU A 36 -42.92 37.70 -5.42
N ASP A 37 -42.50 38.26 -4.28
CA ASP A 37 -42.66 37.89 -2.87
C ASP A 37 -44.05 37.56 -2.28
N ALA A 38 -44.08 36.59 -1.34
CA ALA A 38 -44.79 36.66 -0.05
C ALA A 38 -44.43 35.47 0.87
N ALA A 39 -44.51 35.66 2.19
CA ALA A 39 -44.23 34.64 3.22
C ALA A 39 -45.49 34.29 4.07
N PRO A 40 -45.39 33.44 5.12
CA PRO A 40 -45.83 32.05 5.07
C PRO A 40 -47.19 31.81 5.75
N ASN A 41 -47.88 30.72 5.39
CA ASN A 41 -49.17 30.36 5.99
C ASN A 41 -49.18 28.94 6.59
N GLN A 42 -49.94 28.73 7.66
CA GLN A 42 -49.82 27.58 8.57
C GLN A 42 -50.85 26.48 8.26
N SER A 43 -50.42 25.21 8.10
CA SER A 43 -51.33 24.04 8.15
C SER A 43 -50.60 22.67 8.18
N ALA A 44 -49.90 22.35 9.27
CA ALA A 44 -49.26 21.02 9.45
C ALA A 44 -49.26 20.46 10.90
N VAL A 45 -50.03 21.05 11.81
CA VAL A 45 -49.97 20.75 13.26
C VAL A 45 -51.13 19.83 13.74
N GLN A 46 -52.14 19.61 12.90
CA GLN A 46 -53.43 18.99 13.29
C GLN A 46 -53.56 17.47 13.01
N TRP A 47 -52.46 16.71 13.09
CA TRP A 47 -52.49 15.24 12.90
C TRP A 47 -51.67 14.42 13.92
N LEU A 48 -51.23 15.02 15.04
CA LEU A 48 -50.45 14.31 16.08
C LEU A 48 -51.08 14.34 17.49
N ALA A 49 -52.36 14.74 17.60
CA ALA A 49 -53.03 15.00 18.87
C ALA A 49 -53.97 13.86 19.36
N SER A 50 -53.84 12.64 18.84
CA SER A 50 -54.85 11.57 19.07
C SER A 50 -54.29 10.15 19.16
N SER A 51 -53.29 9.90 20.01
CA SER A 51 -52.81 8.53 20.35
C SER A 51 -52.10 8.37 21.71
N PHE A 52 -52.24 9.33 22.64
CA PHE A 52 -51.61 9.24 23.98
C PHE A 52 -52.61 9.37 25.12
N THR A 53 -53.19 8.24 25.53
CA THR A 53 -53.91 8.07 26.80
C THR A 53 -53.44 6.78 27.49
N TYR A 54 -52.35 6.86 28.24
CA TYR A 54 -51.88 5.75 29.08
C TYR A 54 -52.21 6.03 30.54
N LYS A 55 -53.00 5.16 31.19
CA LYS A 55 -53.30 5.26 32.61
C LYS A 55 -52.18 4.63 33.43
N SER A 56 -51.81 5.26 34.55
CA SER A 56 -51.04 4.60 35.61
C SER A 56 -51.90 3.51 36.27
N PRO A 57 -51.28 2.39 36.68
CA PRO A 57 -51.54 1.90 38.03
C PRO A 57 -50.26 1.58 38.81
N ASP A 58 -50.24 2.13 40.02
CA ASP A 58 -49.82 1.54 41.30
C ASP A 58 -48.41 0.96 41.53
N ILE A 59 -47.90 1.26 42.72
CA ILE A 59 -46.60 0.85 43.24
C ILE A 59 -46.74 -0.54 43.87
N ILE A 60 -45.84 -1.46 43.54
CA ILE A 60 -45.65 -2.71 44.27
C ILE A 60 -44.18 -2.81 44.66
N ASP A 61 -43.94 -2.91 45.96
CA ASP A 61 -42.63 -3.08 46.59
C ASP A 61 -42.35 -4.58 46.83
N ILE A 62 -41.19 -5.09 46.41
CA ILE A 62 -40.80 -6.51 46.61
C ILE A 62 -39.29 -6.60 46.90
N SER A 63 -38.98 -7.11 48.09
CA SER A 63 -37.64 -7.52 48.53
C SER A 63 -37.20 -8.87 47.96
N SER A 64 -35.88 -9.09 47.92
CA SER A 64 -35.14 -10.38 47.94
C SER A 64 -35.94 -11.70 47.92
N ASP A 65 -35.75 -12.51 46.87
CA ASP A 65 -35.15 -13.87 46.92
C ASP A 65 -35.64 -14.89 45.85
N ASN A 66 -34.66 -15.62 45.30
CA ASN A 66 -34.67 -17.00 44.78
C ASN A 66 -35.46 -17.44 43.51
N ALA A 67 -34.71 -18.19 42.69
CA ALA A 67 -35.08 -19.38 41.89
C ALA A 67 -35.89 -19.27 40.57
N ASP A 68 -35.17 -19.52 39.48
CA ASP A 68 -35.56 -20.24 38.25
C ASP A 68 -37.03 -20.30 37.77
N LYS A 69 -37.27 -19.65 36.62
CA LYS A 69 -38.08 -20.24 35.52
C LYS A 69 -37.75 -19.62 34.16
N LYS A 70 -37.52 -20.48 33.16
CA LYS A 70 -37.38 -20.07 31.74
C LYS A 70 -38.75 -19.69 31.16
N SER A 71 -38.84 -18.53 30.53
CA SER A 71 -39.81 -18.24 29.47
C SER A 71 -39.12 -17.44 28.36
N SER A 72 -39.52 -17.64 27.10
CA SER A 72 -38.80 -17.12 25.93
C SER A 72 -39.61 -16.06 25.18
N LEU A 73 -39.11 -14.82 25.18
CA LEU A 73 -39.62 -13.74 24.36
C LEU A 73 -38.98 -13.78 22.96
N PRO A 74 -39.72 -13.47 21.88
CA PRO A 74 -39.20 -13.58 20.51
C PRO A 74 -38.14 -12.49 20.20
N PRO A 75 -37.09 -12.80 19.42
CA PRO A 75 -35.94 -11.89 19.20
C PRO A 75 -36.26 -10.54 18.53
N SER A 76 -37.42 -10.40 17.90
CA SER A 76 -37.85 -9.20 17.17
C SER A 76 -38.09 -7.99 18.09
N LEU A 77 -38.64 -8.21 19.29
CA LEU A 77 -38.93 -7.13 20.25
C LEU A 77 -37.66 -6.55 20.89
N ILE A 78 -36.67 -7.40 21.20
CA ILE A 78 -35.43 -7.00 21.87
C ILE A 78 -34.62 -6.02 21.01
N ARG A 79 -34.53 -6.26 19.69
CA ARG A 79 -33.83 -5.35 18.76
C ARG A 79 -34.46 -3.95 18.70
N SER A 80 -35.79 -3.85 18.76
CA SER A 80 -36.51 -2.57 18.72
C SER A 80 -36.18 -1.67 19.93
N CYS A 81 -36.20 -2.25 21.14
CA CYS A 81 -35.86 -1.53 22.36
C CYS A 81 -34.37 -1.13 22.41
N PHE A 82 -33.45 -2.01 22.00
CA PHE A 82 -32.01 -1.68 21.98
C PHE A 82 -31.66 -0.52 21.04
N CYS A 83 -32.22 -0.49 19.83
CA CYS A 83 -32.02 0.63 18.91
C CYS A 83 -32.53 1.95 19.49
N LYS A 84 -33.74 1.98 20.08
CA LYS A 84 -34.27 3.20 20.71
C LYS A 84 -33.42 3.65 21.90
N HIS A 85 -32.99 2.74 22.78
CA HIS A 85 -32.14 3.11 23.91
C HIS A 85 -30.75 3.60 23.50
N LEU A 86 -30.15 3.00 22.46
CA LEU A 86 -28.84 3.42 21.96
C LEU A 86 -28.93 4.78 21.25
N CYS A 87 -29.95 5.01 20.42
CA CYS A 87 -30.21 6.32 19.83
C CYS A 87 -30.44 7.39 20.90
N CYS A 88 -31.29 7.14 21.91
CA CYS A 88 -31.49 8.12 22.99
C CYS A 88 -30.22 8.38 23.80
N LYS A 89 -29.39 7.36 24.07
CA LYS A 89 -28.08 7.55 24.74
C LYS A 89 -27.10 8.35 23.88
N LEU A 90 -27.04 8.11 22.57
CA LEU A 90 -26.22 8.90 21.64
C LEU A 90 -26.72 10.35 21.53
N LEU A 91 -28.02 10.57 21.43
CA LEU A 91 -28.61 11.91 21.32
C LEU A 91 -28.41 12.70 22.64
N LEU A 92 -28.57 12.05 23.80
CA LEU A 92 -28.21 12.63 25.09
C LEU A 92 -26.69 12.88 25.23
N PHE A 93 -25.84 12.01 24.69
CA PHE A 93 -24.38 12.23 24.67
C PHE A 93 -24.01 13.44 23.80
N PHE A 94 -24.56 13.57 22.58
CA PHE A 94 -24.31 14.74 21.73
C PHE A 94 -24.89 16.02 22.33
N CYS A 95 -26.09 15.99 22.91
CA CYS A 95 -26.64 17.14 23.64
C CYS A 95 -25.80 17.51 24.87
N ALA A 96 -25.32 16.54 25.64
CA ALA A 96 -24.43 16.79 26.78
C ALA A 96 -23.05 17.33 26.34
N MET A 97 -22.49 16.81 25.25
CA MET A 97 -21.22 17.28 24.69
C MET A 97 -21.36 18.72 24.14
N TYR A 98 -22.46 19.01 23.43
CA TYR A 98 -22.82 20.36 22.99
C TYR A 98 -23.00 21.31 24.18
N LEU A 99 -23.70 20.87 25.23
CA LEU A 99 -23.88 21.65 26.46
C LEU A 99 -22.54 21.89 27.18
N ILE A 100 -21.64 20.91 27.25
CA ILE A 100 -20.29 21.06 27.82
C ILE A 100 -19.44 22.04 27.00
N MET A 101 -19.51 21.98 25.66
CA MET A 101 -18.86 22.95 24.77
C MET A 101 -19.42 24.36 24.95
N TYR A 102 -20.72 24.49 25.21
CA TYR A 102 -21.40 25.78 25.44
C TYR A 102 -21.13 26.35 26.85
N LEU A 103 -20.96 25.49 27.86
CA LEU A 103 -20.75 25.86 29.27
C LEU A 103 -19.27 26.01 29.67
N LYS A 104 -18.31 25.61 28.82
CA LYS A 104 -16.86 25.81 29.07
C LYS A 104 -16.11 26.39 27.85
N PRO A 105 -16.49 27.58 27.36
CA PRO A 105 -15.78 28.24 26.26
C PRO A 105 -14.30 28.54 26.60
N ASP A 106 -13.96 28.76 27.88
CA ASP A 106 -12.60 29.15 28.29
C ASP A 106 -11.52 28.11 27.97
N TYR A 107 -11.86 26.82 27.94
CA TYR A 107 -10.88 25.77 27.64
C TYR A 107 -10.47 25.76 26.16
N SER A 108 -11.42 25.94 25.24
CA SER A 108 -11.09 26.11 23.82
C SER A 108 -10.44 27.46 23.56
N LEU A 109 -10.85 28.51 24.30
CA LEU A 109 -10.23 29.84 24.22
C LEU A 109 -8.77 29.85 24.71
N GLN A 110 -8.44 29.16 25.81
CA GLN A 110 -7.06 29.07 26.32
C GLN A 110 -6.15 28.30 25.37
N ILE A 111 -6.63 27.19 24.78
CA ILE A 111 -5.86 26.43 23.79
C ILE A 111 -5.64 27.28 22.53
N ARG A 112 -6.70 27.94 22.03
CA ARG A 112 -6.64 28.84 20.87
C ARG A 112 -5.69 30.02 21.11
N ASN A 113 -5.77 30.68 22.26
CA ASN A 113 -4.88 31.79 22.63
C ASN A 113 -3.42 31.33 22.80
N SER A 114 -3.19 30.14 23.37
CA SER A 114 -1.84 29.56 23.46
C SER A 114 -1.27 29.24 22.08
N PHE A 115 -2.10 28.71 21.17
CA PHE A 115 -1.72 28.42 19.79
C PHE A 115 -1.46 29.68 18.97
N GLU A 116 -2.33 30.69 19.05
CA GLU A 116 -2.12 32.03 18.46
C GLU A 116 -0.84 32.70 19.00
N ASN A 117 -0.51 32.53 20.28
CA ASN A 117 0.74 33.04 20.86
C ASN A 117 1.98 32.26 20.37
N ILE A 118 1.84 31.01 19.94
CA ILE A 118 2.92 30.26 19.25
C ILE A 118 3.03 30.73 17.80
N LEU A 119 1.92 30.86 17.07
CA LEU A 119 1.91 31.34 15.69
C LEU A 119 2.50 32.76 15.56
N LYS A 120 2.17 33.66 16.49
CA LYS A 120 2.76 35.00 16.59
C LYS A 120 4.27 34.99 16.83
N LYS A 121 4.82 34.03 17.59
CA LYS A 121 6.29 33.87 17.72
C LYS A 121 6.97 33.51 16.40
N PHE A 122 6.24 32.94 15.45
CA PHE A 122 6.72 32.60 14.11
C PHE A 122 6.18 33.54 13.00
N ASN A 123 5.51 34.64 13.35
CA ASN A 123 4.86 35.58 12.40
C ASN A 123 3.91 34.90 11.37
N LEU A 124 3.27 33.81 11.76
CA LEU A 124 2.24 33.11 10.97
C LEU A 124 0.84 33.52 11.43
N THR A 125 -0.13 33.54 10.51
CA THR A 125 -1.55 33.58 10.89
C THR A 125 -2.11 32.17 11.10
N SER A 126 -3.22 32.04 11.82
CA SER A 126 -3.93 30.76 11.97
C SER A 126 -4.53 30.27 10.65
N GLU A 127 -4.92 31.16 9.74
CA GLU A 127 -5.30 30.80 8.37
C GLU A 127 -4.12 30.20 7.57
N GLU A 128 -2.94 30.81 7.65
CA GLU A 128 -1.72 30.30 7.00
C GLU A 128 -1.23 28.96 7.58
N PHE A 129 -1.65 28.62 8.81
CA PHE A 129 -1.43 27.28 9.37
C PHE A 129 -2.42 26.23 8.85
N GLN A 130 -3.66 26.60 8.50
CA GLN A 130 -4.67 25.67 7.98
C GLN A 130 -4.47 25.29 6.50
N LEU A 131 -3.75 26.11 5.72
CA LEU A 131 -3.36 25.80 4.34
C LEU A 131 -2.50 24.51 4.26
N ARG A 132 -2.65 23.69 3.21
CA ARG A 132 -1.76 22.53 2.99
C ARG A 132 -0.34 22.97 2.57
N PRO A 133 0.73 22.16 2.76
CA PRO A 133 2.12 22.55 2.49
C PRO A 133 2.35 23.23 1.12
N GLY A 134 1.76 22.72 0.05
CA GLY A 134 1.83 23.31 -1.29
C GLY A 134 1.30 24.75 -1.33
N GLN A 135 0.05 24.95 -0.88
CA GLN A 135 -0.58 26.27 -0.75
C GLN A 135 0.21 27.27 0.12
N ARG A 136 0.97 26.78 1.12
CA ARG A 136 1.84 27.62 1.95
C ARG A 136 3.12 28.02 1.22
N LEU A 137 3.68 27.14 0.39
CA LEU A 137 4.93 27.36 -0.33
C LEU A 137 4.77 28.06 -1.69
N SER A 138 3.57 28.03 -2.29
CA SER A 138 3.29 28.61 -3.63
C SER A 138 3.60 30.11 -3.76
N ARG A 139 3.54 30.86 -2.65
CA ARG A 139 3.90 32.29 -2.58
C ARG A 139 5.41 32.55 -2.58
N TYR A 140 6.24 31.52 -2.40
CA TYR A 140 7.66 31.63 -2.10
C TYR A 140 8.56 30.72 -2.95
N ARG A 141 8.02 29.64 -3.53
CA ARG A 141 8.76 28.58 -4.23
C ARG A 141 8.06 28.12 -5.51
N GLN A 142 8.86 27.70 -6.48
CA GLN A 142 8.48 27.29 -7.84
C GLN A 142 9.26 26.02 -8.24
N PRO A 143 8.88 25.28 -9.30
CA PRO A 143 9.55 24.03 -9.67
C PRO A 143 11.04 24.23 -9.97
N SER A 144 11.89 23.29 -9.54
CA SER A 144 13.34 23.31 -9.84
C SER A 144 13.83 22.11 -10.62
N MET A 145 13.18 20.94 -10.48
CA MET A 145 13.58 19.71 -11.15
C MET A 145 12.32 18.98 -11.61
N PRO A 146 12.20 18.58 -12.89
CA PRO A 146 11.08 17.77 -13.33
C PRO A 146 11.08 16.42 -12.60
N ILE A 147 9.89 15.84 -12.37
CA ILE A 147 9.69 14.67 -11.51
C ILE A 147 9.11 13.52 -12.33
N VAL A 148 9.66 12.31 -12.14
CA VAL A 148 8.98 11.06 -12.47
C VAL A 148 8.57 10.35 -11.19
N ILE A 149 7.27 10.07 -11.05
CA ILE A 149 6.71 9.22 -9.99
C ILE A 149 6.74 7.76 -10.45
N ILE A 150 7.36 6.90 -9.64
CA ILE A 150 7.37 5.43 -9.76
C ILE A 150 6.54 4.87 -8.58
N PRO A 151 5.31 4.38 -8.81
CA PRO A 151 4.45 3.86 -7.75
C PRO A 151 5.00 2.61 -7.05
N GLY A 152 4.41 2.23 -5.91
CA GLY A 152 4.69 0.97 -5.22
C GLY A 152 3.93 -0.23 -5.76
N ILE A 153 4.00 -1.36 -5.04
CA ILE A 153 3.11 -2.50 -5.29
C ILE A 153 1.64 -2.07 -5.11
N ILE A 154 0.71 -2.71 -5.84
CA ILE A 154 -0.73 -2.39 -5.89
C ILE A 154 -1.09 -0.91 -6.15
N SER A 155 -0.12 -0.08 -6.54
CA SER A 155 -0.28 1.39 -6.59
C SER A 155 -0.63 1.92 -7.99
N THR A 156 -0.68 1.05 -9.00
CA THR A 156 -1.08 1.38 -10.37
C THR A 156 -2.37 0.64 -10.73
N GLY A 157 -3.40 1.34 -11.20
CA GLY A 157 -4.61 0.72 -11.76
C GLY A 157 -4.29 -0.17 -12.95
N LEU A 158 -5.01 -1.30 -13.06
CA LEU A 158 -4.85 -2.28 -14.14
C LEU A 158 -6.17 -2.44 -14.89
N GLU A 159 -6.16 -2.28 -16.21
CA GLU A 159 -7.34 -2.38 -17.08
C GLU A 159 -7.30 -3.60 -18.01
N LEU A 160 -8.47 -4.16 -18.33
CA LEU A 160 -8.62 -5.38 -19.11
C LEU A 160 -8.54 -5.13 -20.62
N TRP A 161 -7.58 -5.77 -21.29
CA TRP A 161 -7.45 -5.74 -22.76
C TRP A 161 -7.92 -7.03 -23.43
N ARG A 162 -7.75 -8.18 -22.77
CA ARG A 162 -8.29 -9.49 -23.20
C ARG A 162 -8.72 -10.28 -21.95
N GLY A 163 -9.80 -11.04 -22.06
CA GLY A 163 -10.31 -11.86 -20.95
C GLY A 163 -11.20 -13.00 -21.43
N THR A 164 -11.52 -13.92 -20.53
CA THR A 164 -12.39 -15.07 -20.78
C THR A 164 -13.88 -14.69 -20.74
N GLU A 165 -14.78 -15.66 -20.99
CA GLU A 165 -16.22 -15.42 -21.14
C GLU A 165 -16.87 -14.65 -19.96
N CYS A 166 -16.44 -14.89 -18.71
CA CYS A 166 -16.92 -14.15 -17.53
C CYS A 166 -16.52 -12.65 -17.51
N ALA A 167 -15.58 -12.25 -18.37
CA ALA A 167 -15.11 -10.89 -18.57
C ALA A 167 -15.46 -10.32 -19.97
N LYS A 168 -16.29 -11.03 -20.75
CA LYS A 168 -16.78 -10.59 -22.06
C LYS A 168 -17.45 -9.22 -21.97
N GLY A 169 -17.17 -8.35 -22.94
CA GLY A 169 -17.66 -6.97 -22.98
C GLY A 169 -17.02 -5.99 -21.99
N LYS A 170 -16.14 -6.45 -21.07
CA LYS A 170 -15.48 -5.59 -20.06
C LYS A 170 -14.20 -4.92 -20.58
N PHE A 171 -14.10 -4.62 -21.88
CA PHE A 171 -12.90 -4.00 -22.46
C PHE A 171 -12.57 -2.66 -21.79
N ARG A 172 -11.30 -2.50 -21.41
CA ARG A 172 -10.75 -1.41 -20.59
C ARG A 172 -11.49 -1.13 -19.27
N HIS A 173 -12.26 -2.09 -18.75
CA HIS A 173 -12.67 -2.03 -17.36
C HIS A 173 -11.44 -2.19 -16.47
N ARG A 174 -11.34 -1.35 -15.43
CA ARG A 174 -10.32 -1.52 -14.38
C ARG A 174 -10.65 -2.77 -13.55
N PHE A 175 -9.74 -3.73 -13.60
CA PHE A 175 -9.70 -4.89 -12.70
C PHE A 175 -8.85 -4.61 -11.45
N TRP A 176 -7.99 -3.60 -11.48
CA TRP A 176 -7.41 -3.01 -10.27
C TRP A 176 -7.60 -1.49 -10.25
N THR A 177 -7.90 -0.96 -9.05
CA THR A 177 -8.46 0.37 -8.74
C THR A 177 -9.86 0.65 -9.32
N SER A 178 -10.51 1.69 -8.77
CA SER A 178 -11.88 2.16 -9.06
C SER A 178 -13.05 1.27 -8.63
N MET A 179 -14.27 1.82 -8.75
CA MET A 179 -15.52 1.10 -8.50
C MET A 179 -15.80 -0.04 -9.50
N GLN A 180 -15.11 -0.11 -10.64
CA GLN A 180 -15.24 -1.24 -11.58
C GLN A 180 -14.62 -2.52 -11.00
N MET A 181 -13.47 -2.42 -10.34
CA MET A 181 -12.87 -3.50 -9.56
C MET A 181 -13.84 -3.97 -8.46
N VAL A 182 -14.39 -3.04 -7.67
CA VAL A 182 -15.37 -3.32 -6.61
C VAL A 182 -16.61 -4.07 -7.15
N ASN A 183 -17.16 -3.61 -8.28
CA ASN A 183 -18.32 -4.23 -8.91
C ASN A 183 -18.00 -5.61 -9.53
N ASN A 184 -16.78 -5.82 -10.04
CA ASN A 184 -16.33 -7.14 -10.49
C ASN A 184 -16.23 -8.11 -9.30
N ILE A 185 -15.50 -7.72 -8.24
CA ILE A 185 -15.34 -8.51 -7.01
C ILE A 185 -16.69 -8.88 -6.39
N GLY A 186 -17.59 -7.91 -6.26
CA GLY A 186 -18.89 -8.09 -5.60
C GLY A 186 -19.89 -8.94 -6.40
N ARG A 187 -19.68 -9.13 -7.70
CA ARG A 187 -20.51 -9.98 -8.58
C ARG A 187 -19.90 -11.36 -8.79
N ASP A 188 -18.61 -11.40 -9.08
CA ASP A 188 -17.88 -12.63 -9.41
C ASP A 188 -16.40 -12.47 -9.02
N HIS A 189 -16.10 -12.83 -7.77
CA HIS A 189 -14.74 -12.79 -7.24
C HIS A 189 -13.82 -13.83 -7.91
N GLN A 190 -14.35 -14.96 -8.42
CA GLN A 190 -13.55 -15.99 -9.09
C GLN A 190 -13.08 -15.49 -10.46
N CYS A 191 -13.97 -14.89 -11.24
CA CYS A 191 -13.59 -14.22 -12.48
C CYS A 191 -12.60 -13.08 -12.24
N TRP A 192 -12.78 -12.28 -11.18
CA TRP A 192 -11.80 -11.24 -10.83
C TRP A 192 -10.41 -11.85 -10.50
N LEU A 193 -10.35 -12.86 -9.63
CA LEU A 193 -9.12 -13.57 -9.25
C LEU A 193 -8.40 -14.18 -10.46
N LYS A 194 -9.15 -14.82 -11.36
CA LYS A 194 -8.63 -15.44 -12.59
C LYS A 194 -8.01 -14.43 -13.56
N HIS A 195 -8.46 -13.17 -13.55
CA HIS A 195 -7.94 -12.10 -14.43
C HIS A 195 -6.84 -11.25 -13.79
N ILE A 196 -6.85 -11.05 -12.47
CA ILE A 196 -5.80 -10.28 -11.78
C ILE A 196 -4.51 -11.08 -11.61
N SER A 197 -4.60 -12.40 -11.42
CA SER A 197 -3.44 -13.29 -11.23
C SER A 197 -2.65 -13.48 -12.54
N LEU A 198 -1.32 -13.60 -12.44
CA LEU A 198 -0.48 -14.10 -13.54
C LEU A 198 -0.51 -15.64 -13.56
N ASN A 199 0.05 -16.24 -14.61
CA ASN A 199 0.27 -17.68 -14.68
C ASN A 199 1.29 -18.12 -13.62
N LEU A 200 0.88 -18.96 -12.67
CA LEU A 200 1.70 -19.39 -11.52
C LEU A 200 2.88 -20.31 -11.86
N SER A 201 3.05 -20.69 -13.13
CA SER A 201 4.18 -21.49 -13.62
C SER A 201 5.12 -20.72 -14.55
N THR A 202 4.86 -19.43 -14.81
CA THR A 202 5.72 -18.58 -15.66
C THR A 202 5.84 -17.12 -15.21
N TRP A 203 4.92 -16.62 -14.37
CA TRP A 203 4.67 -15.20 -14.05
C TRP A 203 4.40 -14.29 -15.26
N ASN A 204 3.94 -14.84 -16.38
CA ASN A 204 3.40 -14.08 -17.51
C ASN A 204 1.87 -13.96 -17.43
N ASP A 205 1.26 -13.09 -18.24
CA ASP A 205 -0.20 -13.08 -18.40
C ASP A 205 -0.70 -14.47 -18.86
N PRO A 206 -1.82 -15.00 -18.31
CA PRO A 206 -2.43 -16.23 -18.81
C PRO A 206 -2.90 -16.04 -20.26
N GLU A 207 -2.77 -17.08 -21.10
CA GLU A 207 -2.93 -16.98 -22.57
C GLU A 207 -4.18 -16.20 -23.03
N SER A 208 -5.37 -16.54 -22.52
CA SER A 208 -6.64 -15.88 -22.87
C SER A 208 -6.92 -14.57 -22.10
N ILE A 209 -5.93 -14.02 -21.40
CA ILE A 209 -6.06 -12.88 -20.49
C ILE A 209 -4.96 -11.84 -20.79
N CYS A 210 -5.27 -10.57 -20.59
CA CYS A 210 -4.32 -9.46 -20.74
C CYS A 210 -4.80 -8.29 -19.88
N LEU A 211 -4.03 -7.92 -18.85
CA LEU A 211 -4.17 -6.65 -18.13
C LEU A 211 -3.02 -5.73 -18.51
N ARG A 212 -3.27 -4.42 -18.59
CA ARG A 212 -2.23 -3.41 -18.78
C ARG A 212 -2.35 -2.27 -17.75
N PRO A 213 -1.25 -1.63 -17.38
CA PRO A 213 -1.28 -0.49 -16.47
C PRO A 213 -2.03 0.68 -17.10
N VAL A 214 -2.83 1.36 -16.27
CA VAL A 214 -3.33 2.71 -16.59
C VAL A 214 -2.13 3.66 -16.63
N LEU A 215 -2.18 4.63 -17.55
CA LEU A 215 -1.11 5.61 -17.75
C LEU A 215 -1.43 6.97 -17.11
N GLY A 216 -0.40 7.72 -16.73
CA GLY A 216 -0.52 9.05 -16.14
C GLY A 216 -1.07 9.07 -14.72
N TRP A 217 -1.44 10.25 -14.22
CA TRP A 217 -1.80 10.48 -12.81
C TRP A 217 -3.01 9.65 -12.35
N ALA A 218 -4.02 9.49 -13.22
CA ALA A 218 -5.24 8.71 -12.97
C ALA A 218 -4.99 7.20 -12.80
N ALA A 219 -3.74 6.75 -12.90
CA ALA A 219 -3.31 5.40 -12.56
C ALA A 219 -3.10 5.18 -11.05
N ALA A 220 -2.69 6.22 -10.32
CA ALA A 220 -2.11 6.09 -8.97
C ALA A 220 -2.65 7.10 -7.93
N ASP A 221 -3.50 8.04 -8.35
CA ASP A 221 -4.13 9.06 -7.51
C ASP A 221 -4.99 8.48 -6.37
N TYR A 222 -5.92 7.58 -6.70
CA TYR A 222 -6.87 6.94 -5.78
C TYR A 222 -7.01 5.44 -6.07
N VAL A 223 -7.09 4.61 -5.01
CA VAL A 223 -7.43 3.19 -5.17
C VAL A 223 -8.92 3.01 -5.46
N PHE A 224 -9.76 3.82 -4.80
CA PHE A 224 -11.18 4.03 -5.09
C PHE A 224 -11.62 5.37 -4.46
N PRO A 225 -12.79 5.93 -4.83
CA PRO A 225 -13.23 7.23 -4.29
C PRO A 225 -13.20 7.27 -2.76
N GLY A 226 -12.57 8.29 -2.19
CA GLY A 226 -12.35 8.45 -0.74
C GLY A 226 -11.13 7.72 -0.17
N TYR A 227 -10.47 6.83 -0.92
CA TYR A 227 -9.21 6.18 -0.51
C TYR A 227 -8.04 6.68 -1.39
N TRP A 228 -7.44 7.78 -0.95
CA TRP A 228 -6.30 8.41 -1.60
C TRP A 228 -5.02 7.56 -1.51
N LEU A 229 -4.15 7.74 -2.50
CA LEU A 229 -2.81 7.16 -2.55
C LEU A 229 -1.77 8.22 -2.91
N TRP A 230 -1.63 8.60 -4.19
CA TRP A 230 -0.74 9.69 -4.60
C TRP A 230 -1.42 11.06 -4.71
N SER A 231 -2.76 11.17 -4.62
CA SER A 231 -3.46 12.44 -4.85
C SER A 231 -2.97 13.59 -3.96
N LYS A 232 -2.77 13.35 -2.65
CA LYS A 232 -2.24 14.36 -1.71
C LYS A 232 -0.85 14.89 -2.13
N VAL A 233 0.02 14.02 -2.68
CA VAL A 233 1.34 14.41 -3.20
C VAL A 233 1.18 15.28 -4.45
N ILE A 234 0.36 14.83 -5.41
CA ILE A 234 0.11 15.52 -6.69
C ILE A 234 -0.55 16.89 -6.45
N GLU A 235 -1.53 17.00 -5.54
CA GLU A 235 -2.15 18.27 -5.13
C GLU A 235 -1.13 19.28 -4.60
N ASN A 236 -0.25 18.85 -3.70
CA ASN A 236 0.72 19.73 -3.05
C ASN A 236 1.83 20.16 -4.04
N LEU A 237 2.21 19.29 -4.98
CA LEU A 237 3.09 19.65 -6.10
C LEU A 237 2.40 20.64 -7.05
N ALA A 238 1.13 20.43 -7.37
CA ALA A 238 0.37 21.30 -8.27
C ALA A 238 0.20 22.73 -7.72
N ASP A 239 0.00 22.88 -6.41
CA ASP A 239 -0.06 24.21 -5.76
C ASP A 239 1.17 25.08 -6.05
N ILE A 240 2.35 24.47 -6.23
CA ILE A 240 3.62 25.17 -6.49
C ILE A 240 4.03 25.16 -7.97
N GLY A 241 3.12 24.82 -8.89
CA GLY A 241 3.35 24.89 -10.33
C GLY A 241 3.86 23.61 -11.02
N TYR A 242 3.71 22.44 -10.39
CA TYR A 242 3.87 21.18 -11.14
C TYR A 242 2.59 20.82 -11.93
N ASP A 243 2.78 20.36 -13.15
CA ASP A 243 1.72 20.01 -14.10
C ASP A 243 2.14 18.79 -14.95
N PRO A 244 1.30 18.24 -15.84
CA PRO A 244 1.68 17.10 -16.68
C PRO A 244 2.83 17.37 -17.66
N THR A 245 3.34 18.61 -17.71
CA THR A 245 4.44 19.03 -18.57
C THR A 245 5.81 18.92 -17.87
N ASN A 246 5.84 18.85 -16.53
CA ASN A 246 7.04 18.69 -15.69
C ASN A 246 6.92 17.59 -14.61
N LEU A 247 5.74 17.02 -14.36
CA LEU A 247 5.46 15.91 -13.43
C LEU A 247 4.77 14.74 -14.15
N VAL A 248 5.50 13.62 -14.30
CA VAL A 248 5.01 12.39 -14.95
C VAL A 248 4.80 11.29 -13.92
N THR A 249 3.67 10.57 -13.97
CA THR A 249 3.50 9.29 -13.25
C THR A 249 3.67 8.14 -14.23
N LEU A 250 4.73 7.34 -14.05
CA LEU A 250 5.03 6.20 -14.91
C LEU A 250 4.53 4.91 -14.25
N GLY A 251 3.21 4.68 -14.41
CA GLY A 251 2.54 3.48 -13.93
C GLY A 251 3.02 2.21 -14.63
N TYR A 252 3.10 1.11 -13.88
CA TYR A 252 3.55 -0.20 -14.36
C TYR A 252 2.71 -1.35 -13.81
N ASP A 253 2.83 -2.52 -14.45
CA ASP A 253 2.21 -3.75 -13.99
C ASP A 253 2.96 -4.31 -12.76
N TRP A 254 2.55 -3.86 -11.57
CA TRP A 254 3.13 -4.21 -10.27
C TRP A 254 3.06 -5.71 -9.90
N ARG A 255 2.52 -6.56 -10.78
CA ARG A 255 2.50 -8.02 -10.63
C ARG A 255 3.78 -8.68 -11.14
N LEU A 256 4.47 -8.07 -12.10
CA LEU A 256 5.61 -8.64 -12.85
C LEU A 256 6.95 -8.54 -12.12
N THR A 257 7.92 -9.35 -12.55
CA THR A 257 9.34 -9.15 -12.20
C THR A 257 9.91 -7.92 -12.94
N PRO A 258 11.00 -7.29 -12.45
CA PRO A 258 11.70 -6.24 -13.19
C PRO A 258 12.16 -6.67 -14.59
N GLN A 259 12.62 -7.91 -14.74
CA GLN A 259 12.99 -8.48 -16.05
C GLN A 259 11.79 -8.50 -16.99
N ALA A 260 10.65 -9.04 -16.54
CA ALA A 260 9.43 -9.11 -17.35
C ALA A 260 8.84 -7.72 -17.65
N LEU A 261 9.05 -6.71 -16.79
CA LEU A 261 8.66 -5.33 -17.08
C LEU A 261 9.45 -4.70 -18.23
N GLU A 262 10.71 -5.09 -18.43
CA GLU A 262 11.45 -4.67 -19.63
C GLU A 262 11.10 -5.55 -20.84
N GLU A 263 11.13 -6.87 -20.67
CA GLU A 263 10.88 -7.84 -21.76
C GLU A 263 9.46 -7.75 -22.36
N ARG A 264 8.43 -7.44 -21.54
CA ARG A 264 7.02 -7.35 -21.98
C ARG A 264 6.58 -5.93 -22.30
N ASP A 265 6.98 -4.95 -21.48
CA ASP A 265 6.44 -3.59 -21.51
C ASP A 265 7.49 -2.50 -21.85
N GLY A 266 8.79 -2.84 -21.91
CA GLY A 266 9.87 -1.87 -22.10
C GLY A 266 9.94 -0.79 -21.02
N TYR A 267 9.54 -1.12 -19.78
CA TYR A 267 9.29 -0.12 -18.73
C TYR A 267 10.50 0.74 -18.37
N PHE A 268 11.70 0.15 -18.27
CA PHE A 268 12.92 0.88 -17.94
C PHE A 268 13.47 1.64 -19.15
N THR A 269 13.28 1.14 -20.37
CA THR A 269 13.46 1.93 -21.60
C THR A 269 12.53 3.15 -21.64
N GLN A 270 11.25 3.00 -21.27
CA GLN A 270 10.32 4.12 -21.14
C GLN A 270 10.78 5.10 -20.04
N LEU A 271 11.19 4.62 -18.85
CA LEU A 271 11.68 5.45 -17.76
C LEU A 271 12.93 6.26 -18.19
N LYS A 272 13.86 5.64 -18.91
CA LYS A 272 15.01 6.30 -19.53
C LYS A 272 14.57 7.42 -20.46
N PHE A 273 13.71 7.14 -21.44
CA PHE A 273 13.27 8.14 -22.43
C PHE A 273 12.44 9.28 -21.80
N TYR A 274 11.57 9.00 -20.82
CA TYR A 274 10.85 10.06 -20.09
C TYR A 274 11.81 10.94 -19.27
N THR A 275 12.86 10.36 -18.68
CA THR A 275 13.89 11.12 -17.96
C THR A 275 14.67 12.02 -18.93
N GLU A 276 15.15 11.48 -20.05
CA GLU A 276 15.85 12.23 -21.11
C GLU A 276 14.98 13.35 -21.69
N PHE A 277 13.70 13.07 -21.97
CA PHE A 277 12.74 14.05 -22.47
C PHE A 277 12.55 15.22 -21.49
N LEU A 278 12.30 14.91 -20.21
CA LEU A 278 12.11 15.93 -19.18
C LEU A 278 13.38 16.77 -18.99
N ARG A 279 14.55 16.14 -18.92
CA ARG A 279 15.84 16.82 -18.79
C ARG A 279 16.15 17.70 -20.01
N LYS A 280 15.92 17.20 -21.23
CA LYS A 280 16.10 17.97 -22.47
C LYS A 280 15.13 19.16 -22.59
N LYS A 281 13.91 19.00 -22.11
CA LYS A 281 12.85 20.02 -22.18
C LYS A 281 13.06 21.15 -21.17
N HIS A 282 13.43 20.82 -19.93
CA HIS A 282 13.51 21.79 -18.83
C HIS A 282 14.93 22.28 -18.55
N GLY A 283 15.97 21.64 -19.12
CA GLY A 283 17.38 21.95 -18.88
C GLY A 283 17.92 21.45 -17.52
N GLU A 284 17.03 21.05 -16.62
CA GLU A 284 17.31 20.60 -15.25
C GLU A 284 17.29 19.07 -15.16
N LYS A 285 18.14 18.49 -14.30
CA LYS A 285 18.15 17.03 -14.05
C LYS A 285 16.88 16.58 -13.30
N VAL A 286 16.46 15.34 -13.49
CA VAL A 286 15.16 14.78 -13.06
C VAL A 286 15.21 14.22 -11.63
N ALA A 287 14.12 14.39 -10.87
CA ALA A 287 13.89 13.67 -9.63
C ALA A 287 13.12 12.37 -9.87
N LEU A 288 13.64 11.25 -9.37
CA LEU A 288 12.94 9.97 -9.32
C LEU A 288 12.25 9.83 -7.96
N LEU A 289 10.92 9.98 -7.92
CA LEU A 289 10.11 9.91 -6.71
C LEU A 289 9.42 8.55 -6.60
N THR A 290 9.78 7.77 -5.59
CA THR A 290 9.26 6.40 -5.41
C THR A 290 8.45 6.26 -4.14
N HIS A 291 7.52 5.31 -4.11
CA HIS A 291 6.96 4.80 -2.85
C HIS A 291 7.11 3.28 -2.76
N SER A 292 7.39 2.76 -1.56
CA SER A 292 7.38 1.32 -1.28
C SER A 292 8.24 0.53 -2.31
N MET A 293 7.72 -0.56 -2.88
CA MET A 293 8.40 -1.40 -3.89
C MET A 293 9.00 -0.62 -5.07
N GLY A 294 8.48 0.57 -5.42
CA GLY A 294 9.05 1.42 -6.46
C GLY A 294 10.52 1.80 -6.19
N ALA A 295 10.93 1.84 -4.92
CA ALA A 295 12.32 2.07 -4.53
C ALA A 295 13.24 0.91 -4.94
N ASN A 296 12.80 -0.34 -4.77
CA ASN A 296 13.53 -1.54 -5.22
C ASN A 296 13.65 -1.56 -6.76
N TYR A 297 12.67 -1.00 -7.47
CA TYR A 297 12.69 -0.94 -8.94
C TYR A 297 13.53 0.23 -9.46
N VAL A 298 13.69 1.32 -8.69
CA VAL A 298 14.72 2.33 -9.00
C VAL A 298 16.13 1.81 -8.72
N LEU A 299 16.35 0.97 -7.70
CA LEU A 299 17.64 0.26 -7.55
C LEU A 299 17.95 -0.62 -8.77
N TYR A 300 16.97 -1.41 -9.23
CA TYR A 300 17.09 -2.17 -10.48
C TYR A 300 17.37 -1.27 -11.68
N PHE A 301 16.63 -0.17 -11.82
CA PHE A 301 16.80 0.80 -12.91
C PHE A 301 18.20 1.42 -12.94
N LEU A 302 18.76 1.81 -11.78
CA LEU A 302 20.10 2.40 -11.71
C LEU A 302 21.17 1.44 -12.25
N ARG A 303 21.07 0.13 -11.97
CA ARG A 303 21.98 -0.86 -12.54
C ARG A 303 21.66 -1.21 -14.00
N TRP A 304 20.38 -1.36 -14.36
CA TRP A 304 19.93 -1.60 -15.73
C TRP A 304 20.36 -0.47 -16.68
N VAL A 305 20.21 0.79 -16.28
CA VAL A 305 20.57 1.95 -17.11
C VAL A 305 22.08 2.17 -17.13
N THR A 306 22.80 1.74 -16.08
CA THR A 306 24.27 1.66 -16.15
C THR A 306 24.71 0.69 -17.26
N GLU A 307 24.09 -0.49 -17.37
CA GLU A 307 24.44 -1.47 -18.40
C GLU A 307 23.98 -1.03 -19.81
N ASN A 308 22.82 -0.36 -19.93
CA ASN A 308 22.22 0.02 -21.21
C ASN A 308 22.50 1.48 -21.65
N ALA A 309 23.23 2.26 -20.87
CA ALA A 309 23.55 3.67 -21.17
C ALA A 309 24.83 4.22 -20.50
N GLY A 310 25.49 3.47 -19.62
CA GLY A 310 26.66 3.91 -18.84
C GLY A 310 26.29 4.75 -17.61
N GLU A 311 27.18 4.76 -16.61
CA GLU A 311 26.99 5.51 -15.35
C GLU A 311 26.85 7.02 -15.58
N GLN A 312 27.56 7.55 -16.60
CA GLN A 312 27.47 8.94 -17.03
C GLN A 312 26.04 9.37 -17.38
N TRP A 313 25.19 8.47 -17.89
CA TRP A 313 23.78 8.78 -18.16
C TRP A 313 23.05 9.23 -16.89
N ILE A 314 23.31 8.56 -15.76
CA ILE A 314 22.70 8.87 -14.46
C ILE A 314 23.22 10.24 -14.00
N ASP A 315 24.53 10.45 -14.09
CA ASP A 315 25.18 11.71 -13.70
C ASP A 315 24.71 12.90 -14.55
N GLU A 316 24.30 12.69 -15.81
CA GLU A 316 23.79 13.72 -16.72
C GLU A 316 22.28 13.98 -16.65
N ASN A 317 21.47 13.01 -16.19
CA ASN A 317 20.01 13.05 -16.28
C ASN A 317 19.27 13.01 -14.95
N VAL A 318 19.85 12.44 -13.89
CA VAL A 318 19.18 12.27 -12.58
C VAL A 318 19.77 13.22 -11.54
N ALA A 319 18.91 14.04 -10.91
CA ALA A 319 19.26 14.94 -9.82
C ALA A 319 19.23 14.22 -8.47
N THR A 320 18.17 13.43 -8.25
CA THR A 320 17.87 12.87 -6.93
C THR A 320 16.97 11.64 -7.03
N PHE A 321 17.19 10.69 -6.13
CA PHE A 321 16.30 9.57 -5.84
C PHE A 321 15.63 9.84 -4.49
N LEU A 322 14.32 10.06 -4.52
CA LEU A 322 13.46 10.30 -3.36
C LEU A 322 12.79 8.98 -2.99
N ASN A 323 13.43 8.24 -2.08
CA ASN A 323 13.00 6.92 -1.59
C ASN A 323 12.01 7.09 -0.44
N VAL A 324 10.70 7.00 -0.71
CA VAL A 324 9.65 7.13 0.31
C VAL A 324 9.18 5.77 0.82
N GLY A 325 9.56 5.42 2.04
CA GLY A 325 9.13 4.17 2.70
C GLY A 325 9.58 2.88 2.00
N GLY A 326 10.64 2.92 1.18
CA GLY A 326 11.08 1.76 0.40
C GLY A 326 11.57 0.60 1.28
N PRO A 327 11.10 -0.65 1.05
CA PRO A 327 11.64 -1.84 1.71
C PRO A 327 12.96 -2.23 1.04
N ILE A 328 14.00 -1.42 1.25
CA ILE A 328 15.31 -1.52 0.59
C ILE A 328 15.99 -2.88 0.86
N LEU A 329 15.70 -3.54 1.99
CA LEU A 329 16.13 -4.92 2.28
C LEU A 329 14.96 -5.92 2.34
N GLY A 330 13.76 -5.53 1.91
CA GLY A 330 12.53 -6.33 1.97
C GLY A 330 11.67 -6.12 3.23
N THR A 331 10.61 -6.91 3.39
CA THR A 331 9.75 -6.93 4.59
C THR A 331 9.26 -8.35 4.89
N PRO A 332 9.15 -8.77 6.16
CA PRO A 332 8.58 -10.07 6.52
C PRO A 332 7.14 -10.26 6.02
N LYS A 333 6.39 -9.16 5.84
CA LYS A 333 5.03 -9.15 5.29
C LYS A 333 4.93 -9.72 3.87
N ALA A 334 5.98 -9.55 3.05
CA ALA A 334 6.03 -10.14 1.72
C ALA A 334 6.10 -11.68 1.77
N PHE A 335 6.73 -12.23 2.82
CA PHE A 335 6.88 -13.66 3.04
C PHE A 335 5.60 -14.30 3.62
N SER A 336 5.00 -13.71 4.66
CA SER A 336 3.76 -14.23 5.26
C SER A 336 2.60 -14.21 4.27
N ALA A 337 2.52 -13.19 3.41
CA ALA A 337 1.60 -13.12 2.28
C ALA A 337 1.71 -14.34 1.32
N VAL A 338 2.92 -14.83 1.05
CA VAL A 338 3.16 -16.01 0.20
C VAL A 338 2.97 -17.33 0.97
N LEU A 339 3.26 -17.33 2.27
CA LEU A 339 3.18 -18.52 3.14
C LEU A 339 1.74 -18.85 3.54
N SER A 340 1.07 -17.96 4.27
CA SER A 340 -0.30 -18.14 4.78
C SER A 340 -1.33 -17.17 4.19
N GLY A 341 -0.89 -16.09 3.53
CA GLY A 341 -1.78 -15.09 2.93
C GLY A 341 -2.48 -14.17 3.93
N GLU A 342 -2.19 -14.33 5.22
CA GLU A 342 -2.73 -13.48 6.27
C GLU A 342 -2.06 -12.11 6.27
N MET A 343 -2.87 -11.06 6.46
CA MET A 343 -2.40 -9.69 6.60
C MET A 343 -3.10 -9.02 7.78
N LYS A 344 -2.29 -8.57 8.75
CA LYS A 344 -2.70 -7.79 9.93
C LYS A 344 -3.57 -6.57 9.58
N ASP A 345 -3.31 -5.96 8.43
CA ASP A 345 -3.86 -4.65 8.06
C ASP A 345 -5.20 -4.74 7.29
N THR A 346 -5.83 -5.91 7.21
CA THR A 346 -7.18 -6.07 6.61
C THR A 346 -8.26 -5.22 7.31
N ALA A 347 -7.97 -4.67 8.50
CA ALA A 347 -8.79 -3.68 9.19
C ALA A 347 -8.79 -2.28 8.54
N VAL A 348 -7.78 -1.91 7.75
CA VAL A 348 -7.56 -0.53 7.24
C VAL A 348 -8.61 -0.08 6.21
N LEU A 349 -9.30 -1.03 5.55
CA LEU A 349 -10.23 -0.73 4.46
C LEU A 349 -11.67 -0.35 4.91
N GLY A 350 -11.87 -0.12 6.22
CA GLY A 350 -13.15 0.27 6.80
C GLY A 350 -14.27 -0.77 6.62
N ASP A 351 -15.50 -0.46 7.03
CA ASP A 351 -16.61 -1.44 6.93
C ASP A 351 -17.00 -1.80 5.50
N LEU A 352 -16.85 -0.88 4.54
CA LEU A 352 -17.11 -1.16 3.14
C LEU A 352 -16.09 -2.19 2.60
N GLY A 353 -14.80 -2.01 2.90
CA GLY A 353 -13.75 -2.96 2.60
C GLY A 353 -13.91 -4.29 3.34
N ARG A 354 -14.19 -4.26 4.66
CA ARG A 354 -14.45 -5.48 5.45
C ARG A 354 -15.62 -6.30 4.90
N ASN A 355 -16.66 -5.69 4.33
CA ASN A 355 -17.79 -6.42 3.74
C ASN A 355 -17.56 -6.88 2.29
N ILE A 356 -16.80 -6.12 1.49
CA ILE A 356 -16.54 -6.47 0.09
C ILE A 356 -15.35 -7.44 0.00
N LEU A 357 -14.21 -7.09 0.57
CA LEU A 357 -13.09 -8.02 0.68
C LEU A 357 -13.43 -9.15 1.65
N GLY A 358 -14.31 -8.98 2.65
CA GLY A 358 -14.76 -10.11 3.49
C GLY A 358 -15.41 -11.25 2.71
N LYS A 359 -15.99 -10.98 1.53
CA LYS A 359 -16.51 -12.01 0.60
C LYS A 359 -15.42 -12.67 -0.27
N VAL A 360 -14.18 -12.20 -0.19
CA VAL A 360 -12.98 -12.75 -0.85
C VAL A 360 -12.03 -13.37 0.20
N ILE A 361 -11.61 -12.58 1.19
CA ILE A 361 -10.84 -12.93 2.39
C ILE A 361 -11.54 -14.01 3.21
N GLY A 362 -12.87 -14.05 3.23
CA GLY A 362 -13.66 -15.07 3.94
C GLY A 362 -13.33 -16.51 3.55
N LYS A 363 -12.60 -16.72 2.43
CA LYS A 363 -11.80 -17.92 2.18
C LYS A 363 -10.32 -17.55 2.25
N LEU A 364 -9.68 -17.79 3.41
CA LEU A 364 -8.28 -17.45 3.77
C LEU A 364 -7.17 -17.96 2.82
N VAL A 365 -7.53 -18.65 1.74
CA VAL A 365 -6.69 -19.52 0.91
C VAL A 365 -6.55 -19.01 -0.52
N VAL A 366 -7.44 -18.07 -0.88
CA VAL A 366 -7.32 -17.25 -2.08
C VAL A 366 -6.02 -16.42 -2.04
N PHE A 367 -5.56 -16.03 -0.85
CA PHE A 367 -4.46 -15.08 -0.68
C PHE A 367 -3.06 -15.66 -0.91
N PRO A 368 -2.66 -16.84 -0.36
CA PRO A 368 -1.39 -17.49 -0.75
C PRO A 368 -1.29 -17.69 -2.25
N ARG A 369 -2.38 -18.16 -2.88
CA ARG A 369 -2.50 -18.34 -4.33
C ARG A 369 -2.28 -17.03 -5.08
N PHE A 370 -3.02 -15.98 -4.71
CA PHE A 370 -2.87 -14.65 -5.32
C PHE A 370 -1.44 -14.12 -5.21
N PHE A 371 -0.83 -14.15 -4.01
CA PHE A 371 0.53 -13.65 -3.81
C PHE A 371 1.60 -14.51 -4.51
N ARG A 372 1.41 -15.83 -4.60
CA ARG A 372 2.28 -16.72 -5.41
C ARG A 372 2.20 -16.44 -6.91
N ALA A 373 1.09 -15.86 -7.38
CA ALA A 373 0.93 -15.39 -8.75
C ALA A 373 1.59 -14.02 -9.00
N LEU A 374 2.13 -13.33 -8.00
CA LEU A 374 2.81 -12.04 -8.16
C LEU A 374 4.34 -12.24 -8.21
N GLY A 375 4.89 -12.30 -9.43
CA GLY A 375 6.34 -12.37 -9.64
C GLY A 375 7.11 -11.17 -9.08
N SER A 376 6.44 -10.05 -8.79
CA SER A 376 7.03 -8.88 -8.13
C SER A 376 7.42 -9.09 -6.67
N VAL A 377 6.69 -9.94 -5.93
CA VAL A 377 6.78 -10.04 -4.45
C VAL A 377 8.17 -10.43 -3.92
N PRO A 378 8.96 -11.33 -4.55
CA PRO A 378 10.33 -11.65 -4.10
C PRO A 378 11.32 -10.48 -4.15
N SER A 379 11.02 -9.40 -4.89
CA SER A 379 11.83 -8.17 -4.81
C SER A 379 11.80 -7.53 -3.42
N MET A 380 10.76 -7.82 -2.62
CA MET A 380 10.59 -7.38 -1.24
C MET A 380 10.87 -8.49 -0.20
N PHE A 381 11.48 -9.61 -0.58
CA PHE A 381 11.87 -10.67 0.36
C PHE A 381 13.10 -10.25 1.22
N PRO A 382 13.11 -10.49 2.55
CA PRO A 382 14.20 -10.17 3.47
C PRO A 382 15.63 -10.52 2.99
N ARG A 383 16.51 -9.52 2.86
CA ARG A 383 17.90 -9.65 2.40
C ARG A 383 18.91 -9.54 3.54
N GLY A 384 19.99 -10.32 3.48
CA GLY A 384 21.14 -10.21 4.39
C GLY A 384 21.10 -11.06 5.66
N GLY A 385 20.16 -11.99 5.78
CA GLY A 385 20.16 -13.01 6.85
C GLY A 385 20.06 -12.47 8.27
N SER A 386 20.36 -13.31 9.25
CA SER A 386 20.31 -12.99 10.68
C SER A 386 21.29 -11.88 11.09
N ASP A 387 22.37 -11.63 10.33
CA ASP A 387 23.29 -10.51 10.58
C ASP A 387 22.60 -9.15 10.54
N VAL A 388 21.71 -8.98 9.55
CA VAL A 388 20.83 -7.82 9.39
C VAL A 388 19.63 -7.95 10.32
N TRP A 389 18.88 -9.04 10.17
CA TRP A 389 17.49 -9.12 10.63
C TRP A 389 17.31 -9.45 12.11
N SER A 390 18.36 -9.90 12.82
CA SER A 390 18.33 -9.96 14.30
C SER A 390 18.11 -8.58 14.94
N GLU A 391 18.46 -7.48 14.26
CA GLU A 391 18.20 -6.12 14.75
C GLU A 391 16.74 -5.66 14.54
N CYS A 392 15.88 -6.46 13.89
CA CYS A 392 14.47 -6.11 13.68
C CYS A 392 13.74 -5.90 15.02
N TYR A 393 14.08 -6.67 16.06
CA TYR A 393 13.50 -6.58 17.41
C TYR A 393 14.01 -5.39 18.23
N GLY A 394 14.93 -4.58 17.70
CA GLY A 394 15.39 -3.36 18.35
C GLY A 394 16.27 -3.60 19.59
N ALA A 395 15.73 -3.36 20.78
CA ALA A 395 16.48 -3.51 22.04
C ALA A 395 16.59 -4.99 22.47
N ASP A 396 15.53 -5.77 22.24
CA ASP A 396 15.33 -7.10 22.83
C ASP A 396 15.83 -8.25 21.94
N LYS A 397 16.64 -7.91 20.93
CA LYS A 397 17.34 -8.79 19.96
C LYS A 397 18.07 -10.00 20.57
N ASP A 398 18.47 -9.91 21.84
CA ASP A 398 19.22 -10.96 22.52
C ASP A 398 18.28 -12.07 23.04
N GLN A 399 16.96 -11.84 23.02
CA GLN A 399 15.90 -12.79 23.37
C GLN A 399 15.23 -13.46 22.15
N MET A 400 15.35 -12.90 20.94
CA MET A 400 14.73 -13.44 19.71
C MET A 400 15.68 -13.42 18.53
N LYS A 401 15.95 -14.61 17.95
CA LYS A 401 16.77 -14.79 16.73
C LYS A 401 15.97 -15.40 15.57
N GLU A 402 14.81 -15.96 15.91
CA GLU A 402 13.84 -16.63 15.07
C GLU A 402 12.92 -15.64 14.36
N MET A 403 12.86 -15.70 13.03
CA MET A 403 11.78 -15.04 12.28
C MET A 403 10.56 -15.93 12.09
N LEU A 404 10.68 -17.26 12.28
CA LEU A 404 9.59 -18.21 12.15
C LEU A 404 9.61 -19.24 13.30
N THR A 405 8.46 -19.47 13.93
CA THR A 405 8.30 -20.58 14.90
C THR A 405 7.02 -21.36 14.68
N PHE A 406 7.06 -22.62 15.11
CA PHE A 406 5.93 -23.55 15.08
C PHE A 406 5.87 -24.28 16.45
N PRO A 407 4.72 -24.34 17.14
CA PRO A 407 4.58 -25.07 18.41
C PRO A 407 4.73 -26.59 18.19
N LYS A 408 5.85 -27.14 18.64
CA LYS A 408 6.34 -28.49 18.34
C LYS A 408 5.30 -29.61 18.53
N ASP A 409 4.49 -29.51 19.58
CA ASP A 409 3.54 -30.56 19.96
C ASP A 409 2.30 -30.63 19.04
N VAL A 410 2.04 -29.59 18.23
CA VAL A 410 0.86 -29.48 17.35
C VAL A 410 1.06 -30.21 16.01
N TYR A 411 2.30 -30.38 15.57
CA TYR A 411 2.62 -30.87 14.22
C TYR A 411 3.00 -32.35 14.15
N LYS A 412 3.07 -33.07 15.28
CA LYS A 412 3.44 -34.48 15.30
C LYS A 412 2.37 -35.34 14.62
N GLY A 413 2.75 -36.03 13.54
CA GLY A 413 1.83 -36.78 12.66
C GLY A 413 1.16 -35.93 11.56
N PHE A 414 1.55 -34.65 11.41
CA PHE A 414 1.09 -33.77 10.33
C PHE A 414 1.28 -34.41 8.95
N ALA A 415 2.42 -35.05 8.68
CA ALA A 415 2.74 -35.65 7.39
C ALA A 415 1.73 -36.75 6.99
N LYS A 416 1.26 -37.55 7.96
CA LYS A 416 0.20 -38.54 7.74
C LYS A 416 -1.12 -37.84 7.41
N LYS A 417 -1.49 -36.80 8.16
CA LYS A 417 -2.74 -36.06 7.92
C LYS A 417 -2.72 -35.29 6.60
N LEU A 418 -1.56 -34.78 6.18
CA LEU A 418 -1.39 -34.15 4.86
C LEU A 418 -1.57 -35.19 3.74
N LYS A 419 -0.99 -36.38 3.86
CA LYS A 419 -1.20 -37.50 2.92
C LYS A 419 -2.67 -37.93 2.83
N GLU A 420 -3.37 -38.01 3.96
CA GLU A 420 -4.81 -38.32 4.03
C GLU A 420 -5.67 -37.22 3.39
N LEU A 421 -5.38 -35.95 3.64
CA LEU A 421 -6.10 -34.82 3.04
C LEU A 421 -5.82 -34.70 1.53
N ARG A 422 -4.58 -34.92 1.07
CA ARG A 422 -4.24 -34.92 -0.36
C ARG A 422 -5.09 -35.91 -1.15
N LYS A 423 -5.21 -37.15 -0.65
CA LYS A 423 -6.02 -38.16 -1.31
C LYS A 423 -7.50 -37.77 -1.45
N LYS A 424 -8.06 -37.01 -0.51
CA LYS A 424 -9.42 -36.46 -0.64
C LYS A 424 -9.54 -35.36 -1.71
N CYS A 425 -8.43 -34.78 -2.13
CA CYS A 425 -8.37 -33.67 -3.09
C CYS A 425 -8.05 -34.11 -4.52
N GLU A 426 -7.77 -35.40 -4.72
CA GLU A 426 -7.57 -36.02 -6.04
C GLU A 426 -8.91 -36.23 -6.80
N GLU A 427 -10.04 -35.80 -6.23
CA GLU A 427 -11.41 -36.00 -6.75
C GLU A 427 -12.19 -34.68 -7.06
N GLU A 428 -11.63 -33.48 -6.83
CA GLU A 428 -12.28 -32.18 -7.16
C GLU A 428 -11.73 -31.55 -8.46
N GLU A 429 -12.27 -31.92 -9.63
CA GLU A 429 -11.85 -31.37 -10.95
C GLU A 429 -12.53 -30.03 -11.34
N ASP A 430 -11.83 -28.91 -11.15
CA ASP A 430 -11.65 -27.86 -12.19
C ASP A 430 -10.23 -27.28 -12.07
N TYR A 431 -9.27 -28.14 -12.36
CA TYR A 431 -7.81 -27.99 -12.32
C TYR A 431 -7.10 -27.14 -13.41
N THR A 432 -7.70 -26.10 -14.04
CA THR A 432 -7.10 -25.44 -15.24
C THR A 432 -6.20 -24.17 -15.10
N ASN A 433 -6.11 -23.32 -14.06
CA ASN A 433 -6.23 -23.45 -12.61
C ASN A 433 -5.14 -24.38 -12.03
N GLY A 434 -3.93 -23.87 -11.76
CA GLY A 434 -2.86 -24.67 -11.16
C GLY A 434 -3.14 -25.06 -9.70
N PHE A 435 -2.48 -26.10 -9.21
CA PHE A 435 -2.54 -26.52 -7.81
C PHE A 435 -1.70 -25.61 -6.90
N ASP A 436 -2.33 -24.84 -5.99
CA ASP A 436 -1.74 -23.67 -5.33
C ASP A 436 -1.84 -23.66 -3.79
N SER A 437 -2.67 -24.51 -3.18
CA SER A 437 -2.61 -24.84 -1.73
C SER A 437 -1.46 -25.82 -1.42
N ILE A 438 -1.11 -25.99 -0.14
CA ILE A 438 -0.08 -26.97 0.29
C ILE A 438 -0.55 -28.43 0.13
N LEU A 439 -1.87 -28.67 0.16
CA LEU A 439 -2.45 -29.96 -0.22
C LEU A 439 -2.21 -30.19 -1.71
N GLU A 440 -2.54 -29.19 -2.51
CA GLU A 440 -2.48 -29.22 -3.96
C GLU A 440 -1.03 -29.32 -4.50
N GLU A 441 -0.02 -28.71 -3.85
CA GLU A 441 1.40 -28.71 -4.28
C GLU A 441 2.05 -30.11 -4.26
N ILE A 442 2.02 -30.79 -5.41
CA ILE A 442 2.52 -32.14 -5.66
C ILE A 442 3.99 -32.31 -5.22
N TYR A 443 4.84 -31.31 -5.42
CA TYR A 443 6.28 -31.42 -5.15
C TYR A 443 6.64 -31.24 -3.67
N ALA A 444 5.74 -30.71 -2.84
CA ALA A 444 5.97 -30.55 -1.39
C ALA A 444 5.92 -31.91 -0.69
N LYS A 445 7.02 -32.32 -0.05
CA LYS A 445 7.16 -33.63 0.61
C LYS A 445 6.57 -33.59 2.03
N PRO A 446 5.49 -34.34 2.35
CA PRO A 446 4.79 -34.20 3.63
C PRO A 446 5.68 -34.38 4.88
N ASP A 447 6.63 -35.31 4.82
CA ASP A 447 7.49 -35.66 5.95
C ASP A 447 8.57 -34.58 6.21
N LEU A 448 9.08 -33.95 5.14
CA LEU A 448 9.97 -32.78 5.23
C LEU A 448 9.21 -31.56 5.79
N VAL A 449 7.93 -31.41 5.45
CA VAL A 449 7.09 -30.34 5.98
C VAL A 449 6.90 -30.52 7.50
N GLU A 450 6.61 -31.73 7.99
CA GLU A 450 6.55 -31.99 9.44
C GLU A 450 7.90 -31.77 10.14
N GLU A 451 9.01 -32.16 9.50
CA GLU A 451 10.37 -31.94 10.04
C GLU A 451 10.70 -30.44 10.22
N LEU A 452 10.26 -29.59 9.29
CA LEU A 452 10.44 -28.14 9.38
C LEU A 452 9.44 -27.51 10.35
N MET A 453 8.19 -27.97 10.38
CA MET A 453 7.16 -27.47 11.31
C MET A 453 7.34 -27.94 12.77
N THR A 454 8.37 -28.74 13.07
CA THR A 454 8.78 -29.10 14.44
C THR A 454 10.03 -28.33 14.91
N LYS A 455 10.46 -27.32 14.14
CA LYS A 455 11.68 -26.52 14.38
C LYS A 455 11.39 -25.01 14.39
N ASN A 456 12.26 -24.27 15.07
CA ASN A 456 12.40 -22.82 14.96
C ASN A 456 13.31 -22.50 13.77
N HIS A 457 13.08 -21.38 13.07
CA HIS A 457 13.85 -21.00 11.88
C HIS A 457 14.42 -19.58 11.97
N THR A 458 15.68 -19.45 11.58
CA THR A 458 16.35 -18.17 11.31
C THR A 458 15.91 -17.60 9.95
N VAL A 459 16.54 -16.50 9.54
CA VAL A 459 16.21 -15.75 8.32
C VAL A 459 16.69 -16.46 7.05
N GLU A 460 17.75 -17.25 7.18
CA GLU A 460 18.25 -18.14 6.14
C GLU A 460 17.25 -19.28 5.92
N GLN A 461 16.86 -19.94 7.02
CA GLN A 461 15.95 -21.09 7.05
C GLN A 461 14.51 -20.74 6.66
N PHE A 462 14.15 -19.45 6.75
CA PHE A 462 12.90 -18.86 6.22
C PHE A 462 12.61 -19.36 4.79
N TYR A 463 13.63 -19.36 3.92
CA TYR A 463 13.48 -19.77 2.52
C TYR A 463 13.54 -21.28 2.30
N ASP A 464 14.15 -22.05 3.21
CA ASP A 464 14.07 -23.52 3.20
C ASP A 464 12.64 -23.98 3.47
N VAL A 465 11.94 -23.29 4.39
CA VAL A 465 10.51 -23.50 4.64
C VAL A 465 9.68 -23.23 3.38
N LEU A 466 9.86 -22.10 2.68
CA LEU A 466 9.16 -21.90 1.41
C LEU A 466 9.55 -22.93 0.32
N ARG A 467 10.80 -23.40 0.27
CA ARG A 467 11.21 -24.45 -0.68
C ARG A 467 10.56 -25.81 -0.38
N ALA A 468 10.22 -26.10 0.87
CA ALA A 468 9.48 -27.31 1.23
C ALA A 468 7.95 -27.20 1.01
N LEU A 469 7.38 -26.01 1.20
CA LEU A 469 5.92 -25.77 1.15
C LEU A 469 5.38 -25.30 -0.20
N ALA A 470 6.22 -24.65 -1.01
CA ALA A 470 5.91 -24.12 -2.33
C ALA A 470 7.14 -24.22 -3.28
N PRO A 471 7.74 -25.41 -3.47
CA PRO A 471 8.91 -25.61 -4.35
C PRO A 471 8.72 -25.07 -5.77
N ARG A 472 7.52 -25.15 -6.38
CA ARG A 472 7.27 -24.59 -7.72
C ARG A 472 7.42 -23.07 -7.74
N TYR A 473 6.87 -22.39 -6.73
CA TYR A 473 7.03 -20.95 -6.57
C TYR A 473 8.51 -20.60 -6.37
N MET A 474 9.23 -21.32 -5.51
CA MET A 474 10.66 -21.06 -5.29
C MET A 474 11.52 -21.36 -6.53
N GLY A 475 11.13 -22.28 -7.41
CA GLY A 475 11.77 -22.46 -8.71
C GLY A 475 11.64 -21.27 -9.66
N LEU A 476 10.53 -20.52 -9.59
CA LEU A 476 10.39 -19.23 -10.29
C LEU A 476 11.18 -18.12 -9.58
N VAL A 477 11.18 -18.10 -8.26
CA VAL A 477 11.98 -17.16 -7.45
C VAL A 477 13.46 -17.25 -7.84
N ASP A 478 14.04 -18.45 -7.81
CA ASP A 478 15.48 -18.67 -8.05
C ASP A 478 15.88 -18.42 -9.52
N LYS A 479 14.91 -18.44 -10.45
CA LYS A 479 15.08 -18.03 -11.86
C LYS A 479 15.21 -16.50 -12.00
N PHE A 480 14.49 -15.72 -11.21
CA PHE A 480 14.40 -14.26 -11.38
C PHE A 480 15.11 -13.44 -10.27
N TYR A 481 15.55 -14.06 -9.17
CA TYR A 481 16.17 -13.39 -8.02
C TYR A 481 17.20 -14.27 -7.30
N ASP A 482 18.35 -13.73 -6.88
CA ASP A 482 19.23 -14.39 -5.88
C ASP A 482 18.68 -14.10 -4.47
N ILE A 483 17.75 -14.94 -4.02
CA ILE A 483 17.26 -14.94 -2.63
C ILE A 483 18.27 -15.64 -1.73
N ASP A 484 18.31 -15.25 -0.44
CA ASP A 484 19.18 -15.82 0.61
C ASP A 484 20.71 -15.67 0.36
N GLY A 485 21.12 -15.18 -0.81
CA GLY A 485 22.52 -15.16 -1.21
C GLY A 485 23.07 -16.57 -1.32
N THR A 486 22.30 -17.52 -1.88
CA THR A 486 22.73 -18.93 -2.00
C THR A 486 24.02 -19.07 -2.81
N GLU A 487 24.27 -18.16 -3.74
CA GLU A 487 25.55 -18.04 -4.44
C GLU A 487 26.63 -17.33 -3.62
N ARG A 488 26.27 -16.32 -2.80
CA ARG A 488 27.20 -15.65 -1.86
C ARG A 488 27.71 -16.58 -0.75
N LYS A 489 26.91 -17.58 -0.34
CA LYS A 489 27.30 -18.63 0.63
C LYS A 489 28.31 -19.64 0.04
N LYS A 490 28.39 -19.77 -1.28
CA LYS A 490 29.46 -20.54 -1.94
C LYS A 490 30.73 -19.69 -1.92
N LYS A 491 31.76 -20.14 -1.21
CA LYS A 491 33.09 -19.49 -1.12
C LYS A 491 33.92 -19.61 -2.42
N ASP A 492 33.28 -19.44 -3.57
CA ASP A 492 33.92 -19.36 -4.88
C ASP A 492 34.15 -17.89 -5.23
N ASN A 493 35.34 -17.54 -5.73
CA ASN A 493 35.64 -16.18 -6.18
C ASN A 493 34.90 -15.82 -7.49
N SER A 494 34.37 -16.80 -8.23
CA SER A 494 33.60 -16.58 -9.48
C SER A 494 32.31 -15.77 -9.29
N THR A 495 31.80 -15.64 -8.06
CA THR A 495 30.50 -15.00 -7.78
C THR A 495 30.60 -13.48 -7.55
N LYS A 496 31.78 -12.95 -7.23
CA LYS A 496 31.97 -11.55 -6.74
C LYS A 496 31.43 -10.45 -7.65
N ASP A 497 31.41 -10.68 -8.96
CA ASP A 497 31.06 -9.70 -9.97
C ASP A 497 29.75 -10.01 -10.71
N LYS A 498 29.00 -11.06 -10.33
CA LYS A 498 27.75 -11.45 -11.03
C LYS A 498 26.70 -10.34 -11.07
N TRP A 499 26.66 -9.50 -10.03
CA TRP A 499 25.78 -8.31 -9.98
C TRP A 499 25.99 -7.33 -11.14
N LYS A 500 27.12 -7.40 -11.87
CA LYS A 500 27.33 -6.56 -13.05
C LYS A 500 26.34 -6.95 -14.16
N THR A 501 26.34 -8.21 -14.59
CA THR A 501 25.60 -8.67 -15.79
C THR A 501 24.34 -9.47 -15.50
N ASP A 502 24.17 -10.03 -14.29
CA ASP A 502 23.02 -10.87 -13.94
C ASP A 502 21.92 -10.04 -13.23
N PRO A 503 20.75 -9.84 -13.85
CA PRO A 503 19.68 -9.00 -13.30
C PRO A 503 19.03 -9.55 -12.02
N ARG A 504 19.26 -10.83 -11.67
CA ARG A 504 18.75 -11.45 -10.43
C ARG A 504 19.28 -10.78 -9.15
N TYR A 505 20.35 -10.00 -9.26
CA TYR A 505 20.99 -9.28 -8.15
C TYR A 505 20.56 -7.81 -8.04
N TRP A 506 20.01 -7.20 -9.09
CA TRP A 506 19.91 -5.73 -9.19
C TRP A 506 18.89 -5.09 -8.24
N THR A 507 17.97 -5.88 -7.65
CA THR A 507 17.10 -5.43 -6.56
C THR A 507 17.69 -5.61 -5.15
N ASP A 508 18.82 -6.31 -4.99
CA ASP A 508 19.50 -6.49 -3.70
C ASP A 508 20.68 -5.49 -3.54
N PRO A 509 20.53 -4.43 -2.73
CA PRO A 509 21.58 -3.44 -2.53
C PRO A 509 22.72 -3.94 -1.64
N LEU A 510 22.63 -5.15 -1.06
CA LEU A 510 23.76 -5.79 -0.40
C LEU A 510 24.72 -6.45 -1.40
N SER A 511 24.20 -6.91 -2.55
CA SER A 511 24.97 -7.46 -3.68
C SER A 511 25.38 -6.38 -4.68
N THR A 512 24.44 -5.50 -5.03
CA THR A 512 24.59 -4.50 -6.09
C THR A 512 24.92 -3.15 -5.45
N PRO A 513 26.08 -2.54 -5.75
CA PRO A 513 26.45 -1.24 -5.21
C PRO A 513 25.67 -0.10 -5.88
N LEU A 514 25.72 1.10 -5.28
CA LEU A 514 25.31 2.31 -6.00
C LEU A 514 26.24 2.56 -7.21
N PRO A 515 25.74 3.18 -8.28
CA PRO A 515 26.58 3.58 -9.42
C PRO A 515 27.69 4.55 -8.99
N ASN A 516 28.81 4.52 -9.70
CA ASN A 516 30.00 5.33 -9.46
C ASN A 516 29.83 6.77 -10.02
N VAL A 517 28.85 7.49 -9.49
CA VAL A 517 28.42 8.83 -9.94
C VAL A 517 28.48 9.85 -8.81
N THR A 518 28.62 11.13 -9.16
CA THR A 518 28.95 12.20 -8.19
C THR A 518 27.83 13.22 -7.97
N ASN A 519 26.93 13.42 -8.94
CA ASN A 519 25.84 14.40 -8.87
C ASN A 519 24.56 13.83 -8.24
N LEU A 520 24.39 12.50 -8.26
CA LEU A 520 23.22 11.84 -7.69
C LEU A 520 23.14 12.08 -6.18
N LYS A 521 21.92 12.39 -5.72
CA LYS A 521 21.57 12.46 -4.29
C LYS A 521 20.52 11.40 -3.99
N ILE A 522 20.52 10.85 -2.78
CA ILE A 522 19.50 9.92 -2.29
C ILE A 522 18.90 10.48 -1.01
N TYR A 523 17.58 10.60 -0.94
CA TYR A 523 16.85 10.91 0.28
C TYR A 523 16.05 9.67 0.69
N CYS A 524 16.40 9.05 1.81
CA CYS A 524 15.64 7.98 2.42
C CYS A 524 14.63 8.60 3.40
N MET A 525 13.37 8.68 2.97
CA MET A 525 12.28 9.41 3.61
C MET A 525 11.28 8.39 4.15
N TYR A 526 11.17 8.20 5.47
CA TYR A 526 10.34 7.13 6.02
C TYR A 526 9.72 7.44 7.39
N GLY A 527 8.62 6.74 7.67
CA GLY A 527 7.91 6.85 8.94
C GLY A 527 8.63 6.09 10.05
N TYR A 528 8.59 6.66 11.25
CA TYR A 528 9.01 5.99 12.47
C TYR A 528 7.84 5.98 13.46
N VAL A 529 7.16 4.84 13.55
CA VAL A 529 6.10 4.59 14.52
C VAL A 529 6.66 3.86 15.74
N LYS A 530 6.23 4.28 16.93
CA LYS A 530 6.39 3.47 18.16
C LYS A 530 5.23 2.49 18.30
N GLU A 531 4.01 2.96 18.02
CA GLU A 531 2.81 2.16 17.85
C GLU A 531 2.03 2.66 16.62
N PRO A 532 1.34 1.78 15.85
CA PRO A 532 1.34 0.32 16.00
C PRO A 532 2.69 -0.30 15.58
N MET A 533 3.29 -1.15 16.42
CA MET A 533 4.58 -1.77 16.11
C MET A 533 4.55 -2.57 14.78
N THR A 534 5.72 -2.70 14.14
CA THR A 534 5.92 -3.23 12.78
C THR A 534 6.26 -4.72 12.79
N GLU A 535 5.90 -5.46 11.74
CA GLU A 535 6.05 -6.92 11.70
C GLU A 535 7.49 -7.37 11.42
N CYS A 536 8.06 -8.15 12.33
CA CYS A 536 9.44 -8.66 12.28
C CYS A 536 9.56 -10.18 12.12
N GLY A 537 8.47 -10.93 12.20
CA GLY A 537 8.48 -12.40 12.18
C GLY A 537 7.13 -12.96 12.64
N TYR A 538 7.00 -14.28 12.64
CA TYR A 538 5.71 -14.94 12.85
C TYR A 538 5.84 -16.28 13.60
N SER A 539 4.84 -16.57 14.43
CA SER A 539 4.57 -17.88 15.00
C SER A 539 3.29 -18.43 14.38
N TYR A 540 3.38 -19.61 13.80
CA TYR A 540 2.33 -20.25 13.03
C TYR A 540 1.77 -21.47 13.73
N SER A 541 0.50 -21.80 13.49
CA SER A 541 -0.17 -23.01 13.98
C SER A 541 -0.91 -23.73 12.85
N PHE A 542 -1.20 -25.02 13.05
CA PHE A 542 -1.89 -25.87 12.09
C PHE A 542 -3.40 -25.92 12.40
N TYR A 543 -4.23 -25.70 11.38
CA TYR A 543 -5.68 -25.72 11.50
C TYR A 543 -6.31 -26.84 10.65
N PRO A 544 -6.25 -28.10 11.12
CA PRO A 544 -6.74 -29.29 10.41
C PRO A 544 -8.26 -29.43 10.31
N HIS A 545 -9.03 -28.49 10.85
CA HIS A 545 -10.50 -28.56 10.96
C HIS A 545 -11.19 -28.05 9.69
N THR A 546 -10.71 -28.52 8.54
CA THR A 546 -11.05 -27.96 7.24
C THR A 546 -11.24 -29.07 6.21
N ASP A 547 -12.50 -29.35 5.85
CA ASP A 547 -12.89 -30.45 4.96
C ASP A 547 -12.83 -30.08 3.46
N HIS A 548 -12.31 -28.90 3.10
CA HIS A 548 -12.17 -28.45 1.71
C HIS A 548 -10.70 -28.40 1.28
N CYS A 549 -10.41 -28.72 0.02
CA CYS A 549 -9.05 -28.76 -0.51
C CYS A 549 -8.39 -27.38 -0.66
N SER A 550 -9.21 -26.37 -0.96
CA SER A 550 -8.87 -24.97 -0.83
C SER A 550 -8.96 -24.50 0.64
N SER A 551 -8.13 -25.06 1.53
CA SER A 551 -8.04 -24.72 2.96
C SER A 551 -6.63 -24.25 3.40
N ALA A 552 -6.57 -23.19 4.19
CA ALA A 552 -5.32 -22.64 4.72
C ALA A 552 -4.88 -23.46 5.94
N LEU A 553 -3.98 -24.42 5.71
CA LEU A 553 -3.49 -25.29 6.78
C LEU A 553 -2.68 -24.52 7.81
N ILE A 554 -1.88 -23.55 7.37
CA ILE A 554 -0.96 -22.76 8.20
C ILE A 554 -1.58 -21.38 8.40
N LEU A 555 -1.87 -21.00 9.65
CA LEU A 555 -2.37 -19.68 10.04
C LEU A 555 -1.62 -19.16 11.27
N PHE A 556 -1.59 -17.85 11.50
CA PHE A 556 -0.91 -17.25 12.65
C PHE A 556 -1.42 -17.89 13.95
N ASN A 557 -0.50 -18.19 14.86
CA ASN A 557 -0.83 -18.73 16.16
C ASN A 557 -1.44 -17.63 17.05
N THR A 558 -2.73 -17.35 16.85
CA THR A 558 -3.45 -16.24 17.49
C THR A 558 -3.48 -16.32 19.02
N SER A 559 -3.26 -17.50 19.61
CA SER A 559 -3.10 -17.67 21.07
C SER A 559 -1.71 -17.27 21.58
N HIS A 560 -0.68 -17.29 20.72
CA HIS A 560 0.67 -16.86 21.08
C HIS A 560 0.73 -15.33 21.14
N THR A 561 0.63 -14.79 22.36
CA THR A 561 0.77 -13.36 22.66
C THR A 561 1.66 -13.20 23.88
N VAL A 562 2.76 -12.47 23.71
CA VAL A 562 3.77 -12.18 24.75
C VAL A 562 4.06 -10.69 24.66
N ALA A 563 3.38 -9.90 25.48
CA ALA A 563 3.44 -8.45 25.40
C ALA A 563 4.82 -7.91 25.83
N PRO A 564 5.35 -6.85 25.17
CA PRO A 564 4.79 -6.17 24.01
C PRO A 564 5.14 -6.83 22.65
N HIS A 565 6.17 -7.68 22.59
CA HIS A 565 6.85 -8.06 21.34
C HIS A 565 6.12 -9.08 20.46
N ILE A 566 5.16 -9.85 20.99
CA ILE A 566 4.38 -10.84 20.22
C ILE A 566 2.90 -10.57 20.43
N LYS A 567 2.15 -10.37 19.34
CA LYS A 567 0.70 -10.16 19.36
C LYS A 567 0.01 -11.07 18.36
N SER A 568 -0.79 -12.01 18.86
CA SER A 568 -1.58 -12.95 18.04
C SER A 568 -0.75 -13.70 16.99
N GLY A 569 0.43 -14.18 17.38
CA GLY A 569 1.38 -14.87 16.52
C GLY A 569 2.31 -13.96 15.71
N VAL A 570 2.09 -12.64 15.66
CA VAL A 570 2.95 -11.70 14.92
C VAL A 570 4.02 -11.13 15.84
N TYR A 571 5.30 -11.21 15.44
CA TYR A 571 6.43 -10.64 16.15
C TYR A 571 6.64 -9.19 15.74
N LEU A 572 7.02 -8.33 16.68
CA LEU A 572 6.90 -6.88 16.55
C LEU A 572 8.21 -6.13 16.87
N GLY A 573 8.50 -5.10 16.07
CA GLY A 573 9.65 -4.21 16.22
C GLY A 573 9.43 -2.79 15.64
N PRO A 574 10.41 -1.89 15.73
CA PRO A 574 10.34 -0.54 15.14
C PRO A 574 10.28 -0.55 13.59
N GLY A 575 9.61 0.45 13.02
CA GLY A 575 9.44 0.63 11.56
C GLY A 575 8.36 1.65 11.22
N ASP A 576 7.65 1.45 10.09
CA ASP A 576 6.51 2.27 9.63
C ASP A 576 5.14 1.55 9.71
N ALA A 577 5.02 0.55 10.59
CA ALA A 577 3.95 -0.45 10.71
C ALA A 577 3.91 -1.53 9.60
N THR A 578 4.60 -1.37 8.47
CA THR A 578 4.67 -2.38 7.38
C THR A 578 6.09 -2.89 7.10
N VAL A 579 7.07 -1.99 7.11
CA VAL A 579 8.47 -2.24 6.79
C VAL A 579 9.32 -1.95 8.02
N PRO A 580 10.05 -2.94 8.56
CA PRO A 580 10.91 -2.71 9.72
C PRO A 580 12.01 -1.68 9.48
N LEU A 581 12.36 -0.96 10.55
CA LEU A 581 13.34 0.13 10.55
C LEU A 581 14.70 -0.29 9.96
N VAL A 582 15.13 -1.53 10.20
CA VAL A 582 16.36 -2.09 9.62
C VAL A 582 16.34 -2.11 8.09
N SER A 583 15.19 -2.39 7.47
CA SER A 583 15.04 -2.41 6.01
C SER A 583 14.87 -1.01 5.43
N LEU A 584 14.12 -0.13 6.10
CA LEU A 584 13.94 1.27 5.70
C LEU A 584 15.28 2.04 5.68
N GLY A 585 16.13 1.81 6.69
CA GLY A 585 17.21 2.74 7.01
C GLY A 585 18.64 2.20 7.02
N HIS A 586 18.90 0.88 7.06
CA HIS A 586 20.27 0.37 7.27
C HIS A 586 21.22 0.83 6.17
N MET A 587 20.87 0.57 4.90
CA MET A 587 21.68 0.98 3.75
C MET A 587 21.97 2.48 3.76
N CYS A 588 20.94 3.28 4.06
CA CYS A 588 21.04 4.74 4.11
C CYS A 588 21.87 5.28 5.29
N ALA A 589 21.99 4.52 6.38
CA ALA A 589 22.65 4.95 7.61
C ALA A 589 24.12 4.52 7.72
N GLY A 590 24.55 3.48 6.99
CA GLY A 590 25.92 2.97 7.01
C GLY A 590 26.52 2.72 5.63
N PRO A 591 26.15 1.63 4.92
CA PRO A 591 26.74 1.25 3.63
C PRO A 591 26.79 2.39 2.60
N TRP A 592 25.67 3.11 2.38
CA TRP A 592 25.62 4.23 1.43
C TRP A 592 26.20 5.55 1.99
N LYS A 593 26.64 5.60 3.25
CA LYS A 593 27.42 6.71 3.81
C LYS A 593 28.93 6.53 3.62
N GLN A 594 29.40 5.33 3.23
CA GLN A 594 30.82 5.01 3.05
C GLN A 594 31.27 5.27 1.60
N ALA A 595 31.54 6.54 1.29
CA ALA A 595 32.10 6.97 0.00
C ALA A 595 33.42 6.24 -0.31
N GLY A 596 33.58 5.74 -1.54
CA GLY A 596 34.70 4.90 -1.96
C GLY A 596 34.67 3.47 -1.40
N GLY A 597 33.70 3.13 -0.55
CA GLY A 597 33.42 1.76 -0.12
C GLY A 597 32.60 0.99 -1.15
N PHE A 598 32.58 -0.34 -1.05
CA PHE A 598 31.91 -1.21 -2.03
C PHE A 598 30.48 -0.75 -2.37
N HIS A 599 29.63 -0.49 -1.37
CA HIS A 599 28.24 -0.11 -1.58
C HIS A 599 28.01 1.32 -2.09
N ASN A 600 29.02 2.20 -2.07
CA ASN A 600 28.94 3.57 -2.59
C ASN A 600 30.30 4.04 -3.15
N PRO A 601 30.72 3.53 -4.33
CA PRO A 601 32.01 3.87 -4.93
C PRO A 601 32.10 5.37 -5.28
N GLY A 602 31.05 5.95 -5.87
CA GLY A 602 31.05 7.36 -6.33
C GLY A 602 30.88 8.41 -5.23
N GLY A 603 30.58 8.01 -3.99
CA GLY A 603 30.33 8.93 -2.88
C GLY A 603 28.98 9.65 -2.93
N VAL A 604 27.99 9.05 -3.61
CA VAL A 604 26.59 9.51 -3.75
C VAL A 604 26.06 10.04 -2.41
N LYS A 605 25.63 11.31 -2.37
CA LYS A 605 25.18 11.96 -1.12
C LYS A 605 23.85 11.37 -0.67
N THR A 606 23.90 10.51 0.35
CA THR A 606 22.71 9.94 1.00
C THR A 606 22.29 10.77 2.22
N ILE A 607 21.01 11.07 2.35
CA ILE A 607 20.36 11.85 3.42
C ILE A 607 19.21 11.03 4.00
N ILE A 608 19.01 11.05 5.31
CA ILE A 608 17.88 10.39 5.98
C ILE A 608 16.88 11.44 6.47
N ARG A 609 15.58 11.22 6.23
CA ARG A 609 14.48 12.01 6.79
C ARG A 609 13.47 11.08 7.43
N GLU A 610 13.56 10.93 8.75
CA GLU A 610 12.56 10.21 9.54
C GLU A 610 11.40 11.15 9.93
N TYR A 611 10.17 10.62 9.96
CA TYR A 611 8.97 11.34 10.40
C TYR A 611 8.30 10.62 11.56
N ILE A 612 8.00 11.32 12.66
CA ILE A 612 7.36 10.74 13.85
C ILE A 612 5.85 10.74 13.69
N HIS A 613 5.19 9.64 14.08
CA HIS A 613 3.74 9.60 14.21
C HIS A 613 3.25 10.59 15.28
N LYS A 614 2.37 11.52 14.90
CA LYS A 614 1.64 12.38 15.87
C LYS A 614 0.16 12.09 15.71
N THR A 615 -0.46 11.49 16.72
CA THR A 615 -1.91 11.25 16.75
C THR A 615 -2.64 12.60 16.85
N THR A 616 -3.20 13.10 15.76
CA THR A 616 -4.10 14.25 15.80
C THR A 616 -5.41 13.86 16.48
N THR A 617 -5.79 14.59 17.53
CA THR A 617 -7.13 14.47 18.13
C THR A 617 -8.18 14.72 17.06
N PHE A 618 -9.16 13.82 16.92
CA PHE A 618 -10.19 13.93 15.90
C PHE A 618 -11.12 15.12 16.17
N ASP A 619 -10.90 16.23 15.47
CA ASP A 619 -11.81 17.37 15.46
C ASP A 619 -12.84 17.21 14.33
N ILE A 620 -14.10 17.05 14.73
CA ILE A 620 -15.27 16.87 13.87
C ILE A 620 -15.49 18.08 12.93
N LEU A 621 -14.97 19.26 13.29
CA LEU A 621 -15.16 20.51 12.54
C LEU A 621 -14.06 20.82 11.53
N THR A 622 -12.88 20.19 11.63
CA THR A 622 -11.73 20.47 10.75
C THR A 622 -11.16 19.24 10.04
N THR A 623 -11.39 18.02 10.55
CA THR A 623 -10.91 16.79 9.90
C THR A 623 -11.74 16.49 8.65
N ARG A 624 -11.12 16.43 7.46
CA ARG A 624 -11.83 16.03 6.23
C ARG A 624 -12.25 14.57 6.32
N LEU A 625 -13.37 14.20 5.68
CA LEU A 625 -13.88 12.83 5.71
C LEU A 625 -12.90 11.78 5.14
N GLU A 626 -12.05 12.17 4.18
CA GLU A 626 -10.93 11.33 3.69
C GLU A 626 -9.89 11.04 4.77
N ASP A 627 -9.60 12.04 5.59
CA ASP A 627 -8.54 12.03 6.60
C ASP A 627 -9.05 11.45 7.93
N ALA A 628 -10.36 11.14 8.01
CA ALA A 628 -11.01 10.34 9.04
C ALA A 628 -10.89 8.82 8.78
N LEU A 629 -10.54 8.40 7.55
CA LEU A 629 -10.29 6.98 7.19
C LEU A 629 -8.82 6.56 7.39
N ARG A 630 -7.98 7.48 7.87
CA ARG A 630 -6.54 7.36 8.12
C ARG A 630 -6.18 8.14 9.40
N GLY A 631 -4.94 8.08 9.88
CA GLY A 631 -4.49 8.72 11.12
C GLY A 631 -4.30 10.24 11.12
N GLY A 632 -4.89 10.98 10.16
CA GLY A 632 -4.75 12.45 10.03
C GLY A 632 -3.43 12.94 9.40
N GLU A 633 -3.27 14.28 9.30
CA GLU A 633 -2.17 14.95 8.58
C GLU A 633 -0.74 14.63 9.11
N TYR A 634 -0.62 14.09 10.32
CA TYR A 634 0.67 13.70 10.92
C TYR A 634 0.81 12.18 11.14
N ALA A 635 -0.03 11.39 10.46
CA ALA A 635 0.18 9.96 10.31
C ALA A 635 1.45 9.66 9.52
N VAL A 636 2.12 8.55 9.82
CA VAL A 636 3.38 8.14 9.16
C VAL A 636 3.47 6.63 8.95
N THR A 637 2.36 5.88 9.08
CA THR A 637 2.40 4.48 8.66
C THR A 637 2.68 4.40 7.16
N HIS A 638 3.16 3.25 6.70
CA HIS A 638 3.73 3.01 5.38
C HIS A 638 3.06 3.72 4.20
N VAL A 639 1.72 3.78 4.15
CA VAL A 639 0.97 4.45 3.07
C VAL A 639 0.55 5.89 3.46
N GLU A 640 0.34 6.15 4.75
CA GLU A 640 -0.11 7.44 5.26
C GLU A 640 0.97 8.54 5.17
N ILE A 641 2.24 8.16 5.13
CA ILE A 641 3.36 9.08 4.86
C ILE A 641 3.15 9.94 3.61
N LEU A 642 2.49 9.43 2.56
CA LEU A 642 2.22 10.19 1.32
C LEU A 642 1.26 11.38 1.53
N GLY A 643 0.50 11.40 2.64
CA GLY A 643 -0.32 12.56 3.06
C GLY A 643 0.27 13.33 4.24
N ASN A 644 1.45 12.95 4.74
CA ASN A 644 2.03 13.54 5.94
C ASN A 644 2.55 14.96 5.68
N ARG A 645 2.13 15.91 6.54
CA ARG A 645 2.41 17.34 6.39
C ARG A 645 3.89 17.69 6.44
N ASP A 646 4.67 17.00 7.27
CA ASP A 646 6.10 17.24 7.43
C ASP A 646 6.88 16.65 6.23
N PHE A 647 6.54 15.43 5.80
CA PHE A 647 7.05 14.81 4.57
C PHE A 647 6.75 15.65 3.32
N LEU A 648 5.50 16.09 3.15
CA LEU A 648 5.09 16.92 2.01
C LEU A 648 5.85 18.25 2.00
N THR A 649 6.12 18.84 3.17
CA THR A 649 6.96 20.04 3.27
C THR A 649 8.40 19.77 2.83
N ASP A 650 9.03 18.71 3.33
CA ASP A 650 10.39 18.30 2.92
C ASP A 650 10.48 18.01 1.42
N LEU A 651 9.53 17.24 0.87
CA LEU A 651 9.46 16.90 -0.55
C LEU A 651 9.43 18.16 -1.41
N LEU A 652 8.48 19.07 -1.11
CA LEU A 652 8.35 20.33 -1.84
C LEU A 652 9.64 21.15 -1.75
N MET A 653 10.24 21.28 -0.56
CA MET A 653 11.49 22.01 -0.37
C MET A 653 12.66 21.44 -1.18
N VAL A 654 12.74 20.12 -1.36
CA VAL A 654 13.81 19.46 -2.14
C VAL A 654 13.61 19.62 -3.65
N VAL A 655 12.38 19.55 -4.17
CA VAL A 655 12.12 19.62 -5.63
C VAL A 655 11.90 21.04 -6.17
N SER A 656 11.71 22.03 -5.31
CA SER A 656 11.43 23.43 -5.69
C SER A 656 12.61 24.36 -5.39
N LYS A 657 12.62 25.54 -6.02
CA LYS A 657 13.58 26.63 -5.79
C LYS A 657 12.86 27.92 -5.40
N PRO A 658 13.55 28.89 -4.77
CA PRO A 658 12.97 30.18 -4.43
C PRO A 658 12.40 30.94 -5.64
N ILE A 659 11.32 31.68 -5.41
CA ILE A 659 10.88 32.74 -6.33
C ILE A 659 11.68 34.00 -6.01
N VAL A 660 12.40 34.52 -7.00
CA VAL A 660 13.27 35.71 -6.86
C VAL A 660 12.45 36.91 -6.39
N GLY A 661 12.96 37.64 -5.40
CA GLY A 661 12.27 38.79 -4.79
C GLY A 661 11.25 38.45 -3.70
N THR A 662 10.96 37.17 -3.42
CA THR A 662 10.08 36.79 -2.30
C THR A 662 10.83 36.71 -0.97
N ASN A 663 10.22 37.23 0.10
CA ASN A 663 10.83 37.22 1.43
C ASN A 663 10.57 35.87 2.14
N GLN A 664 11.55 34.97 2.08
CA GLN A 664 11.44 33.62 2.64
C GLN A 664 11.63 33.52 4.16
N THR A 665 11.82 34.62 4.89
CA THR A 665 12.01 34.58 6.37
C THR A 665 10.79 34.09 7.17
N ARG A 666 9.66 33.84 6.51
CA ARG A 666 8.45 33.19 7.08
C ARG A 666 8.40 31.67 6.88
N LEU A 667 9.37 31.07 6.20
CA LEU A 667 9.43 29.61 6.03
C LEU A 667 9.97 28.95 7.31
N VAL A 668 9.21 27.99 7.84
CA VAL A 668 9.55 27.24 9.07
C VAL A 668 10.62 26.17 8.81
N VAL A 669 10.87 25.82 7.55
CA VAL A 669 11.88 24.85 7.11
C VAL A 669 12.74 25.52 6.03
N SER A 670 14.06 25.43 6.16
CA SER A 670 15.03 25.96 5.21
C SER A 670 15.60 24.88 4.29
N GLU A 671 16.23 25.30 3.19
CA GLU A 671 16.94 24.38 2.28
C GLU A 671 18.14 23.70 2.96
N THR A 672 18.74 24.36 3.96
CA THR A 672 19.79 23.79 4.81
C THR A 672 19.27 22.68 5.72
N ASP A 673 18.01 22.72 6.15
CA ASP A 673 17.45 21.71 7.06
C ASP A 673 17.14 20.41 6.33
N VAL A 674 16.51 20.48 5.15
CA VAL A 674 16.17 19.29 4.35
C VAL A 674 17.40 18.58 3.78
N ASN A 675 18.52 19.30 3.64
CA ASN A 675 19.80 18.75 3.17
C ASN A 675 20.61 18.00 4.25
N GLN A 676 20.07 17.86 5.47
CA GLN A 676 20.68 17.21 6.62
C GLN A 676 19.87 16.00 7.12
N ASP A 677 20.57 15.06 7.77
CA ASP A 677 19.94 13.88 8.38
C ASP A 677 19.03 14.26 9.55
N GLN A 678 17.73 14.01 9.41
CA GLN A 678 16.76 14.05 10.51
C GLN A 678 16.46 12.62 10.96
N ILE A 679 16.89 12.26 12.18
CA ILE A 679 16.81 10.91 12.73
C ILE A 679 16.30 10.99 14.17
N TYR A 680 15.28 10.19 14.47
CA TYR A 680 14.64 10.03 15.78
C TYR A 680 14.77 8.60 16.33
N SER A 681 15.10 7.65 15.46
CA SER A 681 15.36 6.25 15.77
C SER A 681 16.83 6.00 16.16
N ASN A 682 17.15 4.74 16.51
CA ASN A 682 18.52 4.29 16.75
C ASN A 682 19.20 3.70 15.49
N ILE A 683 18.72 4.01 14.28
CA ILE A 683 19.15 3.34 13.03
C ILE A 683 20.66 3.36 12.77
N ARG A 684 21.37 4.45 13.08
CA ARG A 684 22.84 4.50 12.97
C ARG A 684 23.51 3.43 13.83
N GLN A 685 23.04 3.23 15.06
CA GLN A 685 23.55 2.22 15.98
C GLN A 685 23.20 0.79 15.55
N ILE A 686 22.02 0.57 14.95
CA ILE A 686 21.65 -0.69 14.30
C ILE A 686 22.63 -1.00 13.17
N SER A 687 22.82 -0.03 12.26
CA SER A 687 23.72 -0.16 11.11
C SER A 687 25.15 -0.47 11.52
N ASP A 688 25.69 0.25 12.52
CA ASP A 688 27.03 0.00 13.07
C ASP A 688 27.20 -1.43 13.60
N ARG A 689 26.15 -2.03 14.19
CA ARG A 689 26.19 -3.41 14.69
C ARG A 689 26.20 -4.41 13.53
N ILE A 690 25.35 -4.22 12.52
CA ILE A 690 25.30 -5.07 11.34
C ILE A 690 26.63 -5.06 10.59
N MET A 691 27.20 -3.87 10.34
CA MET A 691 28.49 -3.73 9.67
C MET A 691 29.69 -4.25 10.51
N LYS A 692 29.53 -4.41 11.83
CA LYS A 692 30.49 -5.08 12.72
C LYS A 692 30.33 -6.61 12.77
N ARG A 693 29.17 -7.15 12.35
CA ARG A 693 29.00 -8.60 12.10
C ARG A 693 29.60 -8.98 10.76
N GLN A 694 29.21 -8.29 9.68
CA GLN A 694 29.65 -8.53 8.30
C GLN A 694 31.16 -8.34 8.03
N LYS A 695 31.94 -7.94 9.03
CA LYS A 695 33.41 -7.80 8.99
C LYS A 695 34.15 -8.89 9.77
N LYS A 696 33.45 -9.90 10.29
CA LYS A 696 34.00 -11.06 11.02
C LYS A 696 33.89 -12.34 10.21
#